data_AF-A0A291PCP3-F1
#
_entry.id   AF-A0A291PCP3-F1
#
_cell.length_a   1.000
_cell.length_b   1.000
_cell.length_c   1.000
_cell.angle_alpha   90.00
_cell.angle_beta   90.00
_cell.angle_gamma   90.00
#
_symmetry.space_group_name_H-M   'P 1'
#
loop_
_entity.id
_entity.type
_entity.pdbx_description
1 polymer ?
#
loop_
_entity_poly.entity_id
_entity_poly.type
_entity_poly.pdbx_seq_one_letter_code
_entity_poly.pdbx_strand_id
1 'polypeptide(L)'
;MASIQTNLPALKGQQHQSRASNTLSTAMERLSSGLRVNGAKDDAAGLGIDNRMTSRINGHAQVQRNANDGVSLAQTAHGALDQINERLHRIRELTVQGLNGSLQWDDNDAIQAEINQNLKEIDRLAESASYNGIPLLNGQAGRLGLQVGTQDEEQLDLNLTPPGFSVESLGLEDFTVAGIEGDVTDRDTLQGYARHIVLDDPNTTVTYSGVSASNPALMWDGSSYYVSAEEGGDPVFYDAWVSAHHETSTDQSTVDVSTSARLYDEVTSLTTSTIGGSPTFHDSGGNAFSDGASRTLVEDADGYLIRESKDGIVRYYDAELNFTTDGGGTNQMEVHQASSALPGPGYSAVPADQDFVVDGTTYQLDDYDQVRFEDAGGAALTDGELVENPDGDLYLSATVDGGTAYYRLDTASTTTTGTPPSEVTTLTLGAETNEAFAGLDLTGETSPVNQAPTTDLSGVTPGFEDSSGSAFAGSTRLMQRNDASDRYMIEVDEGGGVYRYYEAEVSVETAPDGTTGGVTVSATNNSPVTYDAGAHAVERVSGTSTVTLDPRNVQVNYTDANSESFSDVLREDSDGNYYFDLPDSESEYGAYKVASLVDDEHGDILIKTVNGDGEVIIYHPTQTLDSGYNVTVQTDADGALDDGVAHTTINITEVDQDIRLKHPRNPLAALDQAIAMVDSKRSHLGAMENRLDSVIETSQTAETQLASARSRILDADYAREVSRLTKAQILQQAGNSMLAQANQLPQNVLSLLG
;
A
#
# COMPACT_ATOMS: atom_id res chain seq x y z
N MET A 1 6.95 127.17 4.68
CA MET A 1 6.33 127.14 6.02
C MET A 1 6.47 125.73 6.57
N ALA A 2 7.02 125.57 7.77
CA ALA A 2 7.01 124.29 8.49
C ALA A 2 5.67 124.16 9.24
N SER A 3 4.93 123.07 9.03
CA SER A 3 3.68 122.74 9.74
C SER A 3 3.99 122.30 11.18
N ILE A 4 3.22 122.78 12.17
CA ILE A 4 3.38 122.46 13.60
C ILE A 4 2.54 121.23 14.02
N GLN A 5 1.44 120.93 13.31
CA GLN A 5 0.58 119.76 13.62
C GLN A 5 1.17 118.42 13.14
N THR A 6 2.02 118.44 12.13
CA THR A 6 2.69 117.25 11.60
C THR A 6 4.18 117.42 11.84
N ASN A 7 4.68 116.83 12.93
CA ASN A 7 6.11 116.78 13.21
C ASN A 7 6.77 115.75 12.27
N LEU A 8 6.93 116.16 11.01
CA LEU A 8 7.50 115.35 9.96
C LEU A 8 8.94 114.88 10.29
N PRO A 9 9.80 115.69 10.95
CA PRO A 9 11.07 115.20 11.50
C PRO A 9 10.92 114.05 12.50
N ALA A 10 9.98 114.14 13.45
CA ALA A 10 9.74 113.06 14.41
C ALA A 10 9.11 111.81 13.78
N LEU A 11 8.14 111.96 12.86
CA LEU A 11 7.53 110.83 12.14
C LEU A 11 8.56 110.10 11.27
N LYS A 12 9.42 110.85 10.57
CA LYS A 12 10.57 110.28 9.83
C LYS A 12 11.53 109.59 10.79
N GLY A 13 11.84 110.22 11.93
CA GLY A 13 12.65 109.63 12.99
C GLY A 13 12.10 108.29 13.51
N GLN A 14 10.80 108.23 13.80
CA GLN A 14 10.09 107.02 14.24
C GLN A 14 10.09 105.94 13.14
N GLN A 15 9.83 106.30 11.88
CA GLN A 15 9.89 105.35 10.77
C GLN A 15 11.31 104.79 10.58
N HIS A 16 12.34 105.62 10.72
CA HIS A 16 13.74 105.19 10.71
C HIS A 16 14.07 104.29 11.91
N GLN A 17 13.54 104.61 13.11
CA GLN A 17 13.70 103.81 14.31
C GLN A 17 13.02 102.44 14.21
N SER A 18 11.77 102.36 13.72
CA SER A 18 11.07 101.08 13.50
C SER A 18 11.78 100.22 12.45
N ARG A 19 12.29 100.83 11.37
CA ARG A 19 13.14 100.12 10.39
C ARG A 19 14.45 99.63 11.02
N ALA A 20 15.08 100.42 11.88
CA ALA A 20 16.28 100.03 12.61
C ALA A 20 15.99 98.88 13.59
N SER A 21 14.87 98.92 14.31
CA SER A 21 14.44 97.85 15.23
C SER A 21 14.16 96.53 14.50
N ASN A 22 13.50 96.58 13.34
CA ASN A 22 13.28 95.37 12.52
C ASN A 22 14.60 94.82 11.97
N THR A 23 15.49 95.70 11.49
CA THR A 23 16.82 95.31 11.00
C THR A 23 17.65 94.68 12.12
N LEU A 24 17.57 95.23 13.34
CA LEU A 24 18.24 94.70 14.52
C LEU A 24 17.71 93.30 14.87
N SER A 25 16.39 93.12 14.89
CA SER A 25 15.76 91.83 15.20
C SER A 25 16.16 90.76 14.18
N THR A 26 16.13 91.08 12.88
CA THR A 26 16.58 90.15 11.83
C THR A 26 18.06 89.84 11.91
N ALA A 27 18.91 90.84 12.18
CA ALA A 27 20.35 90.63 12.34
C ALA A 27 20.64 89.74 13.57
N MET A 28 19.95 89.95 14.70
CA MET A 28 20.05 89.07 15.87
C MET A 28 19.58 87.64 15.57
N GLU A 29 18.45 87.48 14.87
CA GLU A 29 17.89 86.17 14.50
C GLU A 29 18.87 85.38 13.63
N ARG A 30 19.47 86.04 12.63
CA ARG A 30 20.49 85.44 11.74
C ARG A 30 21.81 85.16 12.44
N LEU A 31 22.23 86.02 13.36
CA LEU A 31 23.44 85.81 14.14
C LEU A 31 23.27 84.63 15.10
N SER A 32 22.07 84.48 15.69
CA SER A 32 21.74 83.42 16.63
C SER A 32 21.53 82.08 15.94
N SER A 33 20.90 82.04 14.76
CA SER A 33 20.74 80.79 14.00
C SER A 33 21.99 80.43 13.21
N GLY A 34 22.88 81.39 12.96
CA GLY A 34 24.00 81.26 12.02
C GLY A 34 23.54 81.24 10.56
N LEU A 35 22.24 81.38 10.28
CA LEU A 35 21.66 81.29 8.94
C LEU A 35 21.06 82.64 8.52
N ARG A 36 21.44 83.11 7.34
CA ARG A 36 20.88 84.22 6.57
C ARG A 36 19.41 84.02 6.20
N VAL A 37 18.99 82.79 5.90
CA VAL A 37 17.61 82.46 5.51
C VAL A 37 17.01 81.56 6.59
N ASN A 38 16.14 82.13 7.45
CA ASN A 38 15.49 81.39 8.53
C ASN A 38 14.06 80.99 8.19
N GLY A 39 13.42 81.64 7.21
CA GLY A 39 12.09 81.27 6.74
C GLY A 39 11.73 81.84 5.36
N ALA A 40 10.56 81.44 4.85
CA ALA A 40 10.12 81.79 3.49
C ALA A 40 9.94 83.31 3.28
N LYS A 41 9.75 84.08 4.36
CA LYS A 41 9.68 85.55 4.35
C LYS A 41 11.01 86.20 3.94
N ASP A 42 12.14 85.53 4.20
CA ASP A 42 13.48 86.08 3.96
C ASP A 42 13.94 85.79 2.52
N ASP A 43 13.73 84.55 2.07
CA ASP A 43 13.98 84.10 0.69
C ASP A 43 13.24 82.77 0.41
N ALA A 44 12.07 82.84 -0.23
CA ALA A 44 11.28 81.65 -0.55
C ALA A 44 11.99 80.70 -1.54
N ALA A 45 12.76 81.26 -2.49
CA ALA A 45 13.52 80.46 -3.45
C ALA A 45 14.73 79.80 -2.78
N GLY A 46 15.43 80.56 -1.93
CA GLY A 46 16.54 80.06 -1.10
C GLY A 46 16.11 78.90 -0.19
N LEU A 47 14.96 79.03 0.49
CA LEU A 47 14.38 77.96 1.31
C LEU A 47 13.95 76.75 0.47
N GLY A 48 13.39 76.95 -0.72
CA GLY A 48 13.03 75.86 -1.63
C GLY A 48 14.24 75.11 -2.20
N ILE A 49 15.36 75.79 -2.40
CA ILE A 49 16.64 75.16 -2.76
C ILE A 49 17.20 74.40 -1.55
N ASP A 50 17.16 74.99 -0.36
CA ASP A 50 17.60 74.33 0.88
C ASP A 50 16.87 73.02 1.15
N ASN A 51 15.53 73.02 1.08
CA ASN A 51 14.74 71.81 1.29
C ASN A 51 15.13 70.70 0.30
N ARG A 52 15.37 71.05 -0.97
CA ARG A 52 15.84 70.09 -1.98
C ARG A 52 17.26 69.61 -1.71
N MET A 53 18.17 70.50 -1.32
CA MET A 53 19.55 70.13 -0.96
C MET A 53 19.58 69.23 0.28
N THR A 54 18.78 69.55 1.30
CA THR A 54 18.63 68.75 2.53
C THR A 54 18.06 67.37 2.21
N SER A 55 17.02 67.29 1.37
CA SER A 55 16.47 66.01 0.91
C SER A 55 17.52 65.18 0.16
N ARG A 56 18.33 65.79 -0.72
CA ARG A 56 19.42 65.10 -1.42
C ARG A 56 20.53 64.66 -0.48
N ILE A 57 20.94 65.49 0.49
CA ILE A 57 21.94 65.14 1.50
C ILE A 57 21.46 63.92 2.29
N ASN A 58 20.21 63.94 2.78
CA ASN A 58 19.64 62.80 3.51
C ASN A 58 19.51 61.55 2.61
N GLY A 59 19.18 61.75 1.33
CA GLY A 59 19.15 60.69 0.33
C GLY A 59 20.52 60.04 0.15
N HIS A 60 21.56 60.83 -0.09
CA HIS A 60 22.94 60.34 -0.20
C HIS A 60 23.41 59.65 1.09
N ALA A 61 22.99 60.14 2.27
CA ALA A 61 23.37 59.52 3.53
C ALA A 61 22.72 58.15 3.72
N GLN A 62 21.50 57.97 3.19
CA GLN A 62 20.86 56.65 3.13
C GLN A 62 21.52 55.76 2.07
N VAL A 63 21.89 56.30 0.91
CA VAL A 63 22.65 55.58 -0.12
C VAL A 63 23.95 55.03 0.45
N GLN A 64 24.69 55.82 1.24
CA GLN A 64 25.91 55.34 1.91
C GLN A 64 25.60 54.18 2.83
N ARG A 65 24.54 54.23 3.65
CA ARG A 65 24.15 53.11 4.52
C ARG A 65 23.79 51.87 3.72
N ASN A 66 22.92 52.00 2.72
CA ASN A 66 22.53 50.89 1.83
C ASN A 66 23.74 50.30 1.11
N ALA A 67 24.70 51.14 0.68
CA ALA A 67 25.92 50.67 0.04
C ALA A 67 26.84 49.93 1.02
N ASN A 68 26.96 50.39 2.27
CA ASN A 68 27.69 49.67 3.32
C ASN A 68 27.03 48.32 3.68
N ASP A 69 25.69 48.27 3.71
CA ASP A 69 24.95 47.01 3.89
C ASP A 69 25.20 46.07 2.70
N GLY A 70 25.22 46.62 1.48
CA GLY A 70 25.59 45.90 0.26
C GLY A 70 27.02 45.35 0.29
N VAL A 71 27.99 46.13 0.79
CA VAL A 71 29.38 45.70 0.98
C VAL A 71 29.42 44.57 2.00
N SER A 72 28.73 44.70 3.13
CA SER A 72 28.68 43.66 4.18
C SER A 72 28.06 42.35 3.66
N LEU A 73 27.00 42.44 2.86
CA LEU A 73 26.36 41.31 2.21
C LEU A 73 27.31 40.66 1.20
N ALA A 74 27.95 41.45 0.34
CA ALA A 74 28.91 40.96 -0.64
C ALA A 74 30.11 40.28 0.02
N GLN A 75 30.66 40.86 1.10
CA GLN A 75 31.75 40.29 1.88
C GLN A 75 31.35 38.97 2.57
N THR A 76 30.12 38.88 3.08
CA THR A 76 29.60 37.65 3.68
C THR A 76 29.47 36.54 2.63
N ALA A 77 28.91 36.85 1.46
CA ALA A 77 28.84 35.91 0.34
C ALA A 77 30.23 35.53 -0.18
N HIS A 78 31.13 36.51 -0.31
CA HIS A 78 32.51 36.30 -0.76
C HIS A 78 33.27 35.37 0.20
N GLY A 79 33.19 35.61 1.52
CA GLY A 79 33.86 34.75 2.51
C GLY A 79 33.32 33.33 2.58
N ALA A 80 32.03 33.12 2.27
CA ALA A 80 31.48 31.77 2.13
C ALA A 80 31.94 31.11 0.82
N LEU A 81 31.99 31.85 -0.29
CA LEU A 81 32.53 31.36 -1.56
C LEU A 81 34.04 31.08 -1.50
N ASP A 82 34.80 31.83 -0.70
CA ASP A 82 36.22 31.56 -0.43
C ASP A 82 36.40 30.21 0.24
N GLN A 83 35.54 29.88 1.22
CA GLN A 83 35.55 28.57 1.86
C GLN A 83 35.16 27.46 0.89
N ILE A 84 34.11 27.66 0.07
CA ILE A 84 33.73 26.71 -0.98
C ILE A 84 34.88 26.50 -1.97
N ASN A 85 35.57 27.57 -2.39
CA ASN A 85 36.71 27.51 -3.29
C ASN A 85 37.87 26.70 -2.69
N GLU A 86 38.19 26.91 -1.41
CA GLU A 86 39.21 26.12 -0.69
C GLU A 86 38.83 24.63 -0.62
N ARG A 87 37.55 24.31 -0.37
CA ARG A 87 37.04 22.93 -0.39
C ARG A 87 37.13 22.31 -1.78
N LEU A 88 36.80 23.04 -2.85
CA LEU A 88 36.95 22.58 -4.24
C LEU A 88 38.41 22.37 -4.62
N HIS A 89 39.32 23.24 -4.17
CA HIS A 89 40.76 23.03 -4.36
C HIS A 89 41.25 21.80 -3.60
N ARG A 90 40.78 21.58 -2.36
CA ARG A 90 41.07 20.35 -1.62
C ARG A 90 40.55 19.11 -2.33
N ILE A 91 39.31 19.13 -2.81
CA ILE A 91 38.74 18.04 -3.62
C ILE A 91 39.58 17.82 -4.87
N ARG A 92 40.08 18.87 -5.53
CA ARG A 92 40.98 18.76 -6.69
C ARG A 92 42.32 18.13 -6.34
N GLU A 93 42.94 18.52 -5.23
CA GLU A 93 44.19 17.89 -4.74
C GLU A 93 43.97 16.40 -4.51
N LEU A 94 42.90 16.07 -3.79
CA LEU A 94 42.46 14.70 -3.52
C LEU A 94 42.15 13.94 -4.81
N THR A 95 41.57 14.62 -5.81
CA THR A 95 41.31 14.04 -7.14
C THR A 95 42.59 13.71 -7.87
N VAL A 96 43.56 14.64 -7.90
CA VAL A 96 44.87 14.37 -8.51
C VAL A 96 45.60 13.26 -7.75
N GLN A 97 45.47 13.23 -6.43
CA GLN A 97 46.02 12.18 -5.58
C GLN A 97 45.38 10.83 -5.92
N GLY A 98 44.06 10.72 -5.90
CA GLY A 98 43.32 9.47 -6.16
C GLY A 98 43.38 8.99 -7.62
N LEU A 99 43.65 9.88 -8.58
CA LEU A 99 43.96 9.50 -9.96
C LEU A 99 45.35 8.88 -10.13
N ASN A 100 46.19 8.87 -9.09
CA ASN A 100 47.49 8.21 -9.13
C ASN A 100 47.34 6.70 -8.95
N GLY A 101 47.59 5.94 -10.01
CA GLY A 101 47.50 4.47 -10.02
C GLY A 101 48.52 3.73 -9.15
N SER A 102 49.35 4.42 -8.36
CA SER A 102 50.25 3.82 -7.37
C SER A 102 49.65 3.70 -5.96
N LEU A 103 48.41 4.15 -5.74
CA LEU A 103 47.74 4.11 -4.43
C LEU A 103 46.97 2.81 -4.23
N GLN A 104 46.91 2.34 -2.98
CA GLN A 104 46.09 1.19 -2.60
C GLN A 104 44.60 1.58 -2.56
N TRP A 105 43.69 0.60 -2.62
CA TRP A 105 42.26 0.89 -2.64
C TRP A 105 41.77 1.55 -1.36
N ASP A 106 42.30 1.14 -0.20
CA ASP A 106 42.05 1.79 1.10
C ASP A 106 42.48 3.27 1.10
N ASP A 107 43.56 3.62 0.40
CA ASP A 107 43.99 5.01 0.26
C ASP A 107 43.00 5.79 -0.61
N ASN A 108 42.48 5.18 -1.68
CA ASN A 108 41.48 5.80 -2.55
C ASN A 108 40.11 5.94 -1.86
N ASP A 109 39.71 4.99 -1.02
CA ASP A 109 38.48 5.08 -0.21
C ASP A 109 38.60 6.16 0.86
N ALA A 110 39.76 6.29 1.52
CA ALA A 110 40.02 7.39 2.44
C ALA A 110 40.01 8.75 1.74
N ILE A 111 40.55 8.82 0.52
CA ILE A 111 40.52 10.01 -0.33
C ILE A 111 39.07 10.34 -0.72
N GLN A 112 38.27 9.36 -1.16
CA GLN A 112 36.87 9.56 -1.54
C GLN A 112 36.00 9.94 -0.33
N ALA A 113 36.24 9.36 0.85
CA ALA A 113 35.58 9.77 2.08
C ALA A 113 35.91 11.23 2.45
N GLU A 114 37.16 11.67 2.26
CA GLU A 114 37.55 13.06 2.46
C GLU A 114 36.88 13.98 1.42
N ILE A 115 36.80 13.54 0.15
CA ILE A 115 36.07 14.27 -0.91
C ILE A 115 34.60 14.43 -0.54
N ASN A 116 33.93 13.35 -0.12
CA ASN A 116 32.53 13.35 0.30
C ASN A 116 32.30 14.28 1.49
N GLN A 117 33.22 14.33 2.46
CA GLN A 117 33.16 15.30 3.57
C GLN A 117 33.29 16.74 3.08
N ASN A 118 34.19 17.01 2.13
CA ASN A 118 34.34 18.35 1.54
C ASN A 118 33.10 18.75 0.72
N LEU A 119 32.48 17.82 -0.03
CA LEU A 119 31.22 18.06 -0.76
C LEU A 119 30.06 18.37 0.21
N LYS A 120 29.88 17.56 1.26
CA LYS A 120 28.88 17.84 2.32
C LYS A 120 29.11 19.20 2.99
N GLU A 121 30.38 19.59 3.19
CA GLU A 121 30.72 20.90 3.73
C GLU A 121 30.41 22.04 2.75
N ILE A 122 30.58 21.83 1.44
CA ILE A 122 30.15 22.80 0.41
C ILE A 122 28.65 23.02 0.48
N ASP A 123 27.84 21.96 0.55
CA ASP A 123 26.39 22.09 0.71
C ASP A 123 26.02 22.83 1.99
N ARG A 124 26.62 22.46 3.12
CA ARG A 124 26.42 23.14 4.40
C ARG A 124 26.76 24.63 4.33
N LEU A 125 27.85 25.00 3.66
CA LEU A 125 28.24 26.40 3.47
C LEU A 125 27.26 27.14 2.54
N ALA A 126 26.81 26.49 1.46
CA ALA A 126 25.84 27.07 0.53
C ALA A 126 24.48 27.32 1.20
N GLU A 127 24.05 26.43 2.09
CA GLU A 127 22.79 26.55 2.84
C GLU A 127 22.88 27.52 4.03
N SER A 128 23.98 27.52 4.77
CA SER A 128 24.13 28.33 5.99
C SER A 128 24.51 29.79 5.73
N ALA A 129 25.08 30.11 4.57
CA ALA A 129 25.43 31.47 4.19
C ALA A 129 24.17 32.34 4.01
N SER A 130 23.87 33.14 5.03
CA SER A 130 22.75 34.09 5.02
C SER A 130 23.15 35.45 5.58
N TYR A 131 22.49 36.49 5.10
CA TYR A 131 22.62 37.85 5.62
C TYR A 131 21.23 38.39 5.96
N ASN A 132 20.99 38.71 7.23
CA ASN A 132 19.66 39.13 7.73
C ASN A 132 18.51 38.17 7.32
N GLY A 133 18.78 36.86 7.32
CA GLY A 133 17.82 35.82 6.94
C GLY A 133 17.63 35.63 5.44
N ILE A 134 18.32 36.40 4.59
CA ILE A 134 18.33 36.21 3.14
C ILE A 134 19.43 35.19 2.80
N PRO A 135 19.10 34.03 2.22
CA PRO A 135 20.11 33.06 1.82
C PRO A 135 20.90 33.59 0.62
N LEU A 136 22.22 33.48 0.66
CA LEU A 136 23.09 34.11 -0.34
C LEU A 136 23.50 33.15 -1.45
N LEU A 137 23.64 31.86 -1.15
CA LEU A 137 24.32 30.90 -2.02
C LEU A 137 23.45 29.70 -2.47
N ASN A 138 22.26 29.51 -1.89
CA ASN A 138 21.38 28.39 -2.24
C ASN A 138 20.43 28.65 -3.43
N GLY A 139 20.51 29.82 -4.07
CA GLY A 139 19.70 30.17 -5.24
C GLY A 139 18.25 30.62 -4.94
N GLN A 140 17.80 30.60 -3.69
CA GLN A 140 16.39 30.88 -3.34
C GLN A 140 16.06 32.37 -3.26
N ALA A 141 17.05 33.25 -3.08
CA ALA A 141 16.84 34.68 -2.87
C ALA A 141 16.50 35.47 -4.15
N GLY A 142 16.77 34.92 -5.33
CA GLY A 142 16.45 35.58 -6.61
C GLY A 142 17.25 36.86 -6.84
N ARG A 143 16.63 37.89 -7.44
CA ARG A 143 17.28 39.18 -7.70
C ARG A 143 17.09 40.12 -6.51
N LEU A 144 18.19 40.55 -5.90
CA LEU A 144 18.20 41.55 -4.83
C LEU A 144 18.65 42.90 -5.38
N GLY A 145 17.73 43.87 -5.47
CA GLY A 145 18.03 45.24 -5.88
C GLY A 145 18.47 46.09 -4.69
N LEU A 146 19.70 46.63 -4.72
CA LEU A 146 20.19 47.56 -3.72
C LEU A 146 20.02 48.99 -4.21
N GLN A 147 19.23 49.80 -3.50
CA GLN A 147 19.06 51.21 -3.83
C GLN A 147 20.33 52.00 -3.49
N VAL A 148 21.10 52.34 -4.54
CA VAL A 148 22.42 53.00 -4.46
C VAL A 148 22.40 54.42 -5.04
N GLY A 149 21.22 54.92 -5.39
CA GLY A 149 21.02 56.29 -5.81
C GLY A 149 19.87 56.98 -5.09
N THR A 150 19.70 58.27 -5.38
CA THR A 150 18.71 59.14 -4.71
C THR A 150 17.40 59.24 -5.48
N GLN A 151 17.34 58.65 -6.68
CA GLN A 151 16.16 58.59 -7.53
C GLN A 151 15.70 57.14 -7.69
N ASP A 152 14.44 56.97 -8.05
CA ASP A 152 13.85 55.65 -8.27
C ASP A 152 14.63 54.90 -9.36
N GLU A 153 14.71 53.57 -9.23
CA GLU A 153 15.39 52.66 -10.17
C GLU A 153 16.92 52.82 -10.29
N GLU A 154 17.55 53.73 -9.51
CA GLU A 154 19.00 53.78 -9.35
C GLU A 154 19.50 52.64 -8.43
N GLN A 155 19.32 51.40 -8.89
CA GLN A 155 19.63 50.19 -8.15
C GLN A 155 20.84 49.45 -8.72
N LEU A 156 21.57 48.79 -7.82
CA LEU A 156 22.58 47.80 -8.16
C LEU A 156 22.02 46.42 -7.84
N ASP A 157 21.79 45.63 -8.89
CA ASP A 157 21.22 44.30 -8.74
C ASP A 157 22.29 43.26 -8.41
N LEU A 158 22.02 42.47 -7.38
CA LEU A 158 22.71 41.22 -7.11
C LEU A 158 21.84 40.06 -7.57
N ASN A 159 22.33 39.32 -8.56
CA ASN A 159 21.66 38.13 -9.07
C ASN A 159 22.02 36.92 -8.18
N LEU A 160 21.08 36.43 -7.38
CA LEU A 160 21.16 35.20 -6.58
C LEU A 160 20.12 34.17 -7.06
N THR A 161 19.70 34.26 -8.32
CA THR A 161 18.81 33.26 -8.95
C THR A 161 19.58 31.95 -9.18
N PRO A 162 18.91 30.78 -9.25
CA PRO A 162 19.56 29.50 -9.48
C PRO A 162 20.35 29.44 -10.80
N PRO A 163 21.28 28.49 -10.95
CA PRO A 163 21.67 27.45 -9.98
C PRO A 163 22.50 28.07 -8.84
N GLY A 164 22.31 27.60 -7.60
CA GLY A 164 23.05 28.08 -6.44
C GLY A 164 24.52 27.64 -6.48
N PHE A 165 25.10 27.41 -5.31
CA PHE A 165 26.44 26.84 -5.14
C PHE A 165 26.41 25.54 -4.31
N SER A 166 25.26 24.86 -4.27
CA SER A 166 25.19 23.47 -3.79
C SER A 166 25.99 22.55 -4.70
N VAL A 167 26.34 21.37 -4.20
CA VAL A 167 27.02 20.30 -4.92
C VAL A 167 26.28 19.95 -6.22
N GLU A 168 24.94 19.82 -6.17
CA GLU A 168 24.07 19.68 -7.34
C GLU A 168 24.24 20.83 -8.34
N SER A 169 24.16 22.07 -7.85
CA SER A 169 24.28 23.27 -8.69
C SER A 169 25.65 23.42 -9.35
N LEU A 170 26.70 22.89 -8.71
CA LEU A 170 28.06 22.84 -9.23
C LEU A 170 28.29 21.67 -10.19
N GLY A 171 27.29 20.79 -10.38
CA GLY A 171 27.39 19.60 -11.22
C GLY A 171 28.31 18.53 -10.63
N LEU A 172 28.40 18.49 -9.30
CA LEU A 172 29.22 17.58 -8.51
C LEU A 172 28.40 16.62 -7.64
N GLU A 173 27.06 16.62 -7.81
CA GLU A 173 26.22 15.51 -7.37
C GLU A 173 26.82 14.28 -8.03
N ASP A 174 27.26 13.33 -7.22
CA ASP A 174 27.94 12.11 -7.65
C ASP A 174 29.41 12.23 -8.10
N PHE A 175 30.14 13.21 -7.56
CA PHE A 175 31.57 13.35 -7.85
C PHE A 175 32.42 12.21 -7.24
N THR A 176 32.91 11.30 -8.09
CA THR A 176 33.85 10.24 -7.71
C THR A 176 35.19 10.36 -8.43
N VAL A 177 36.27 10.04 -7.72
CA VAL A 177 37.65 10.03 -8.24
C VAL A 177 38.12 8.61 -8.55
N ALA A 178 37.57 7.65 -7.80
CA ALA A 178 37.64 6.23 -8.03
C ALA A 178 36.32 5.61 -7.52
N GLY A 179 35.73 4.69 -8.30
CA GLY A 179 34.46 4.02 -7.93
C GLY A 179 33.20 4.59 -8.62
N ILE A 180 32.14 3.77 -8.64
CA ILE A 180 30.80 4.12 -9.13
C ILE A 180 29.98 4.81 -8.01
N GLU A 181 29.01 5.61 -8.43
CA GLU A 181 27.95 6.28 -7.65
C GLU A 181 27.27 5.41 -6.57
N GLY A 182 26.88 6.01 -5.44
CA GLY A 182 25.88 5.45 -4.51
C GLY A 182 26.39 5.09 -3.11
N ASP A 183 25.47 5.06 -2.13
CA ASP A 183 25.76 4.70 -0.73
C ASP A 183 26.40 3.30 -0.61
N VAL A 184 27.39 3.17 0.28
CA VAL A 184 28.20 1.96 0.46
C VAL A 184 27.44 0.93 1.30
N THR A 185 27.02 -0.18 0.68
CA THR A 185 26.82 -1.48 1.35
C THR A 185 28.10 -2.31 1.32
N ASP A 186 28.20 -3.31 2.20
CA ASP A 186 29.44 -4.08 2.39
C ASP A 186 29.92 -4.77 1.10
N ARG A 187 31.24 -4.64 0.83
CA ARG A 187 31.96 -4.77 -0.45
C ARG A 187 31.88 -6.12 -1.19
N ASP A 188 31.28 -7.15 -0.62
CA ASP A 188 31.52 -8.53 -1.04
C ASP A 188 30.24 -9.34 -1.37
N THR A 189 29.04 -8.77 -1.43
CA THR A 189 27.79 -9.57 -1.58
C THR A 189 27.13 -9.46 -2.97
N LEU A 190 26.69 -10.58 -3.53
CA LEU A 190 26.00 -10.71 -4.83
C LEU A 190 24.69 -11.49 -4.69
N GLN A 191 23.74 -11.32 -5.61
CA GLN A 191 22.53 -12.16 -5.67
C GLN A 191 22.68 -13.26 -6.73
N GLY A 192 22.39 -14.51 -6.35
CA GLY A 192 22.53 -15.70 -7.19
C GLY A 192 21.35 -16.65 -7.09
N TYR A 193 21.37 -17.69 -7.93
CA TYR A 193 20.44 -18.80 -7.83
C TYR A 193 21.03 -19.90 -6.94
N ALA A 194 20.36 -20.22 -5.83
CA ALA A 194 20.71 -21.34 -4.98
C ALA A 194 20.05 -22.62 -5.49
N ARG A 195 20.87 -23.65 -5.73
CA ARG A 195 20.41 -25.00 -6.02
C ARG A 195 20.76 -25.91 -4.84
N HIS A 196 19.91 -26.91 -4.64
CA HIS A 196 20.12 -27.99 -3.66
C HIS A 196 20.28 -27.50 -2.20
N ILE A 197 19.42 -26.60 -1.72
CA ILE A 197 19.37 -26.29 -0.29
C ILE A 197 18.82 -27.51 0.46
N VAL A 198 19.66 -28.17 1.25
CA VAL A 198 19.29 -29.36 2.03
C VAL A 198 18.49 -28.97 3.26
N LEU A 199 17.33 -29.59 3.46
CA LEU A 199 16.39 -29.22 4.52
C LEU A 199 16.76 -29.76 5.92
N ASP A 200 17.46 -30.90 5.98
CA ASP A 200 17.94 -31.52 7.24
C ASP A 200 19.40 -31.14 7.58
N ASP A 201 19.93 -30.10 6.94
CA ASP A 201 21.27 -29.60 7.25
C ASP A 201 21.25 -28.84 8.59
N PRO A 202 22.22 -29.05 9.51
CA PRO A 202 22.33 -28.27 10.74
C PRO A 202 22.42 -26.75 10.53
N ASN A 203 22.82 -26.30 9.35
CA ASN A 203 22.89 -24.89 8.97
C ASN A 203 21.64 -24.41 8.20
N THR A 204 20.66 -25.28 7.95
CA THR A 204 19.39 -24.91 7.34
C THR A 204 18.32 -24.73 8.42
N THR A 205 17.77 -23.53 8.51
CA THR A 205 16.59 -23.26 9.33
C THR A 205 15.34 -23.39 8.48
N VAL A 206 14.53 -24.42 8.75
CA VAL A 206 13.23 -24.61 8.10
C VAL A 206 12.11 -24.09 9.00
N THR A 207 11.34 -23.14 8.52
CA THR A 207 10.20 -22.56 9.23
C THR A 207 8.91 -22.93 8.51
N TYR A 208 8.00 -23.61 9.22
CA TYR A 208 6.66 -23.89 8.73
C TYR A 208 5.68 -22.85 9.28
N SER A 209 5.01 -22.13 8.38
CA SER A 209 4.01 -21.11 8.71
C SER A 209 2.63 -21.53 8.23
N GLY A 210 1.61 -21.33 9.06
CA GLY A 210 0.22 -21.71 8.77
C GLY A 210 -0.15 -23.14 9.19
N VAL A 211 0.80 -23.92 9.72
CA VAL A 211 0.57 -25.29 10.21
C VAL A 211 0.47 -25.28 11.74
N SER A 212 -0.67 -25.69 12.29
CA SER A 212 -0.88 -25.87 13.74
C SER A 212 -0.57 -27.30 14.22
N ALA A 213 -0.42 -28.24 13.30
CA ALA A 213 -0.15 -29.64 13.55
C ALA A 213 1.33 -29.91 13.89
N SER A 214 1.61 -31.03 14.56
CA SER A 214 2.96 -31.42 14.97
C SER A 214 3.72 -32.14 13.85
N ASN A 215 5.05 -32.15 13.92
CA ASN A 215 5.92 -32.87 12.96
C ASN A 215 5.68 -32.51 11.46
N PRO A 216 5.67 -31.21 11.08
CA PRO A 216 5.48 -30.83 9.68
C PRO A 216 6.67 -31.23 8.82
N ALA A 217 6.40 -31.78 7.66
CA ALA A 217 7.38 -32.19 6.67
C ALA A 217 6.92 -31.78 5.26
N LEU A 218 7.80 -31.12 4.51
CA LEU A 218 7.58 -30.74 3.12
C LEU A 218 7.69 -31.96 2.20
N MET A 219 6.75 -32.09 1.27
CA MET A 219 6.59 -33.20 0.34
C MET A 219 6.38 -32.69 -1.09
N TRP A 220 6.62 -33.55 -2.08
CA TRP A 220 6.44 -33.24 -3.51
C TRP A 220 5.76 -34.41 -4.21
N ASP A 221 4.63 -34.15 -4.87
CA ASP A 221 3.82 -35.18 -5.54
C ASP A 221 4.17 -35.39 -7.03
N GLY A 222 5.18 -34.68 -7.54
CA GLY A 222 5.53 -34.65 -8.97
C GLY A 222 5.10 -33.37 -9.68
N SER A 223 4.15 -32.62 -9.12
CA SER A 223 3.57 -31.41 -9.72
C SER A 223 3.59 -30.21 -8.78
N SER A 224 3.44 -30.40 -7.47
CA SER A 224 3.33 -29.32 -6.48
C SER A 224 3.88 -29.73 -5.11
N TYR A 225 4.25 -28.71 -4.33
CA TYR A 225 4.67 -28.89 -2.95
C TYR A 225 3.45 -28.97 -2.03
N TYR A 226 3.49 -29.89 -1.08
CA TYR A 226 2.50 -30.00 -0.01
C TYR A 226 3.21 -30.26 1.32
N VAL A 227 2.59 -29.93 2.45
CA VAL A 227 3.09 -30.27 3.78
C VAL A 227 2.26 -31.40 4.34
N SER A 228 2.92 -32.46 4.80
CA SER A 228 2.34 -33.48 5.67
C SER A 228 2.68 -33.14 7.12
N ALA A 229 1.71 -33.13 8.02
CA ALA A 229 1.91 -32.97 9.45
C ALA A 229 1.04 -33.96 10.22
N GLU A 230 1.16 -34.04 11.55
CA GLU A 230 0.43 -34.96 12.40
C GLU A 230 -0.49 -34.22 13.38
N GLU A 231 -1.77 -34.56 13.37
CA GLU A 231 -2.79 -34.10 14.31
C GLU A 231 -3.56 -35.31 14.87
N GLY A 232 -3.60 -35.47 16.19
CA GLY A 232 -4.29 -36.63 16.80
C GLY A 232 -3.66 -38.00 16.53
N GLY A 233 -2.50 -38.05 15.86
CA GLY A 233 -1.84 -39.28 15.41
C GLY A 233 -2.09 -39.61 13.93
N ASP A 234 -2.88 -38.79 13.23
CA ASP A 234 -3.22 -38.95 11.82
C ASP A 234 -2.54 -37.89 10.96
N PRO A 235 -2.17 -38.21 9.72
CA PRO A 235 -1.56 -37.24 8.84
C PRO A 235 -2.59 -36.25 8.33
N VAL A 236 -2.16 -34.99 8.25
CA VAL A 236 -2.92 -33.87 7.74
C VAL A 236 -2.10 -33.18 6.65
N PHE A 237 -2.75 -32.85 5.53
CA PHE A 237 -2.08 -32.33 4.34
C PHE A 237 -2.46 -30.87 4.09
N TYR A 238 -1.51 -30.06 3.63
CA TYR A 238 -1.68 -28.64 3.29
C TYR A 238 -1.02 -28.34 1.94
N ASP A 239 -1.60 -27.46 1.12
CA ASP A 239 -0.85 -26.89 0.00
C ASP A 239 0.29 -26.02 0.53
N ALA A 240 1.43 -26.08 -0.14
CA ALA A 240 2.64 -25.42 0.32
C ALA A 240 3.31 -24.57 -0.76
N TRP A 241 3.84 -23.43 -0.32
CA TRP A 241 4.73 -22.58 -1.10
C TRP A 241 6.05 -22.47 -0.36
N VAL A 242 7.14 -22.61 -1.12
CA VAL A 242 8.49 -22.62 -0.58
C VAL A 242 9.20 -21.36 -1.04
N SER A 243 9.77 -20.63 -0.09
CA SER A 243 10.77 -19.61 -0.34
C SER A 243 12.05 -20.04 0.35
N ALA A 244 13.14 -20.17 -0.39
CA ALA A 244 14.42 -20.60 0.15
C ALA A 244 15.50 -19.57 -0.15
N HIS A 245 16.36 -19.31 0.82
CA HIS A 245 17.49 -18.42 0.73
C HIS A 245 18.75 -19.10 1.28
N HIS A 246 19.89 -18.91 0.64
CA HIS A 246 21.18 -19.40 1.11
C HIS A 246 22.22 -18.27 1.16
N GLU A 247 22.91 -18.12 2.27
CA GLU A 247 23.98 -17.14 2.46
C GLU A 247 25.34 -17.84 2.53
N THR A 248 26.21 -17.56 1.56
CA THR A 248 27.48 -18.30 1.43
C THR A 248 28.55 -17.89 2.45
N SER A 249 28.48 -16.68 3.03
CA SER A 249 29.44 -16.23 4.04
C SER A 249 29.28 -16.96 5.37
N THR A 250 28.04 -17.21 5.75
CA THR A 250 27.67 -17.88 7.00
C THR A 250 27.42 -19.37 6.80
N ASP A 251 27.35 -19.81 5.54
CA ASP A 251 26.91 -21.14 5.13
C ASP A 251 25.54 -21.48 5.71
N GLN A 252 24.69 -20.47 5.94
CA GLN A 252 23.36 -20.64 6.52
C GLN A 252 22.31 -20.62 5.41
N SER A 253 21.34 -21.51 5.52
CA SER A 253 20.16 -21.48 4.66
C SER A 253 18.91 -21.23 5.48
N THR A 254 17.96 -20.49 4.92
CA THR A 254 16.62 -20.35 5.46
C THR A 254 15.62 -20.87 4.46
N VAL A 255 14.70 -21.71 4.91
CA VAL A 255 13.60 -22.19 4.08
C VAL A 255 12.30 -21.91 4.79
N ASP A 256 11.52 -21.00 4.22
CA ASP A 256 10.19 -20.66 4.69
C ASP A 256 9.16 -21.45 3.86
N VAL A 257 8.48 -22.37 4.54
CA VAL A 257 7.38 -23.14 4.00
C VAL A 257 6.08 -22.52 4.48
N SER A 258 5.40 -21.80 3.60
CA SER A 258 4.08 -21.23 3.86
C SER A 258 3.01 -22.19 3.41
N THR A 259 1.96 -22.36 4.21
CA THR A 259 0.86 -23.28 3.91
C THR A 259 -0.48 -22.56 3.84
N SER A 260 -1.43 -23.18 3.14
CA SER A 260 -2.84 -22.77 3.11
C SER A 260 -3.60 -23.30 4.34
N ALA A 261 -4.94 -23.24 4.30
CA ALA A 261 -5.76 -24.10 5.15
C ALA A 261 -5.47 -25.58 4.86
N ARG A 262 -5.79 -26.45 5.83
CA ARG A 262 -5.73 -27.91 5.69
C ARG A 262 -6.52 -28.31 4.44
N LEU A 263 -6.00 -29.21 3.62
CA LEU A 263 -6.62 -29.63 2.35
C LEU A 263 -7.92 -30.41 2.56
N TYR A 264 -7.96 -31.23 3.61
CA TYR A 264 -9.11 -32.08 3.91
C TYR A 264 -9.39 -32.10 5.40
N ASP A 265 -10.63 -31.83 5.79
CA ASP A 265 -11.11 -31.97 7.18
C ASP A 265 -11.88 -33.27 7.36
N GLU A 266 -11.77 -33.86 8.54
CA GLU A 266 -12.56 -35.05 8.90
C GLU A 266 -14.03 -34.68 9.07
N VAL A 267 -14.92 -35.42 8.42
CA VAL A 267 -16.37 -35.18 8.50
C VAL A 267 -16.92 -35.92 9.71
N THR A 268 -17.19 -35.17 10.78
CA THR A 268 -17.77 -35.70 12.03
C THR A 268 -19.29 -35.57 12.10
N SER A 269 -19.90 -34.78 11.20
CA SER A 269 -21.35 -34.66 11.06
C SER A 269 -21.70 -34.29 9.63
N LEU A 270 -22.82 -34.81 9.12
CA LEU A 270 -23.37 -34.43 7.82
C LEU A 270 -24.46 -33.40 8.04
N THR A 271 -24.21 -32.14 7.65
CA THR A 271 -25.24 -31.11 7.67
C THR A 271 -25.86 -31.01 6.28
N THR A 272 -27.05 -31.57 6.13
CA THR A 272 -27.81 -31.53 4.89
C THR A 272 -28.51 -30.18 4.77
N SER A 273 -28.30 -29.50 3.64
CA SER A 273 -29.20 -28.42 3.19
C SER A 273 -30.30 -29.01 2.29
N THR A 274 -31.35 -28.22 2.04
CA THR A 274 -32.59 -28.56 1.30
C THR A 274 -32.45 -29.66 0.24
N ILE A 275 -33.36 -30.64 0.25
CA ILE A 275 -33.44 -31.72 -0.74
C ILE A 275 -33.40 -31.11 -2.15
N GLY A 276 -32.40 -31.49 -2.94
CA GLY A 276 -32.20 -31.03 -4.31
C GLY A 276 -33.18 -31.72 -5.26
N GLY A 277 -34.44 -31.30 -5.27
CA GLY A 277 -35.47 -31.84 -6.16
C GLY A 277 -36.57 -32.62 -5.44
N SER A 278 -37.46 -33.26 -6.21
CA SER A 278 -38.51 -34.14 -5.66
C SER A 278 -37.93 -35.53 -5.40
N PRO A 279 -38.28 -36.20 -4.27
CA PRO A 279 -37.83 -37.56 -4.01
C PRO A 279 -38.23 -38.53 -5.12
N THR A 280 -37.35 -39.47 -5.41
CA THR A 280 -37.67 -40.63 -6.24
C THR A 280 -38.21 -41.74 -5.34
N PHE A 281 -39.27 -42.41 -5.79
CA PHE A 281 -39.92 -43.47 -5.03
C PHE A 281 -39.64 -44.82 -5.68
N HIS A 282 -39.27 -45.80 -4.87
CA HIS A 282 -38.87 -47.15 -5.29
C HIS A 282 -39.71 -48.21 -4.56
N ASP A 283 -40.00 -49.31 -5.25
CA ASP A 283 -40.69 -50.47 -4.67
C ASP A 283 -39.78 -51.23 -3.70
N SER A 284 -40.33 -52.23 -3.01
CA SER A 284 -39.57 -53.07 -2.06
C SER A 284 -38.48 -53.94 -2.71
N GLY A 285 -38.40 -53.94 -4.04
CA GLY A 285 -37.32 -54.56 -4.82
C GLY A 285 -36.31 -53.53 -5.36
N GLY A 286 -36.40 -52.26 -4.96
CA GLY A 286 -35.53 -51.17 -5.38
C GLY A 286 -35.83 -50.58 -6.76
N ASN A 287 -36.90 -51.02 -7.43
CA ASN A 287 -37.22 -50.52 -8.77
C ASN A 287 -38.03 -49.24 -8.68
N ALA A 288 -37.68 -48.24 -9.49
CA ALA A 288 -38.49 -47.05 -9.62
C ALA A 288 -39.92 -47.41 -10.07
N PHE A 289 -40.92 -46.87 -9.38
CA PHE A 289 -42.30 -47.13 -9.74
C PHE A 289 -42.61 -46.56 -11.14
N SER A 290 -43.09 -47.41 -12.05
CA SER A 290 -43.38 -47.04 -13.45
C SER A 290 -44.88 -46.98 -13.74
N ASP A 291 -45.71 -46.88 -12.70
CA ASP A 291 -47.12 -47.18 -12.74
C ASP A 291 -48.05 -45.95 -12.69
N GLY A 292 -47.46 -44.75 -12.76
CA GLY A 292 -48.19 -43.48 -12.86
C GLY A 292 -48.89 -43.02 -11.56
N ALA A 293 -48.73 -43.73 -10.44
CA ALA A 293 -49.28 -43.31 -9.16
C ALA A 293 -48.54 -42.08 -8.60
N SER A 294 -49.27 -41.20 -7.91
CA SER A 294 -48.70 -40.05 -7.20
C SER A 294 -48.20 -40.50 -5.84
N ARG A 295 -46.96 -40.16 -5.48
CA ARG A 295 -46.35 -40.55 -4.21
C ARG A 295 -45.75 -39.34 -3.51
N THR A 296 -45.91 -39.29 -2.19
CA THR A 296 -45.35 -38.25 -1.31
C THR A 296 -44.78 -38.87 -0.05
N LEU A 297 -43.66 -38.36 0.43
CA LEU A 297 -43.07 -38.76 1.70
C LEU A 297 -43.73 -37.98 2.84
N VAL A 298 -44.14 -38.69 3.88
CA VAL A 298 -44.70 -38.12 5.10
C VAL A 298 -44.02 -38.71 6.33
N GLU A 299 -44.00 -37.97 7.42
CA GLU A 299 -43.43 -38.36 8.72
C GLU A 299 -44.52 -38.34 9.80
N ASP A 300 -44.45 -39.29 10.73
CA ASP A 300 -45.27 -39.44 11.93
C ASP A 300 -44.37 -39.61 13.18
N ALA A 301 -44.94 -39.65 14.38
CA ALA A 301 -44.24 -39.87 15.66
C ALA A 301 -43.43 -41.16 15.71
N ASP A 302 -43.82 -42.17 14.93
CA ASP A 302 -43.19 -43.49 14.89
C ASP A 302 -42.24 -43.67 13.69
N GLY A 303 -42.14 -42.71 12.76
CA GLY A 303 -41.28 -42.89 11.57
C GLY A 303 -41.67 -42.21 10.26
N TYR A 304 -41.06 -42.68 9.18
CA TYR A 304 -41.29 -42.20 7.81
C TYR A 304 -42.18 -43.15 6.99
N LEU A 305 -43.07 -42.60 6.16
CA LEU A 305 -44.07 -43.35 5.41
C LEU A 305 -44.22 -42.85 3.95
N ILE A 306 -44.42 -43.78 3.01
CA ILE A 306 -44.80 -43.47 1.63
C ILE A 306 -46.32 -43.40 1.54
N ARG A 307 -46.85 -42.20 1.26
CA ARG A 307 -48.25 -42.04 0.86
C ARG A 307 -48.36 -42.19 -0.66
N GLU A 308 -48.94 -43.28 -1.11
CA GLU A 308 -49.23 -43.56 -2.52
C GLU A 308 -50.70 -43.31 -2.83
N SER A 309 -51.00 -42.51 -3.85
CA SER A 309 -52.35 -42.35 -4.42
C SER A 309 -52.38 -42.86 -5.85
N LYS A 310 -53.16 -43.92 -6.08
CA LYS A 310 -53.36 -44.54 -7.39
C LYS A 310 -54.83 -44.90 -7.59
N ASP A 311 -55.39 -44.50 -8.73
CA ASP A 311 -56.77 -44.82 -9.10
C ASP A 311 -57.81 -44.45 -8.01
N GLY A 312 -57.54 -43.38 -7.24
CA GLY A 312 -58.39 -42.91 -6.14
C GLY A 312 -58.25 -43.71 -4.83
N ILE A 313 -57.27 -44.61 -4.73
CA ILE A 313 -56.95 -45.36 -3.51
C ILE A 313 -55.61 -44.89 -2.94
N VAL A 314 -55.62 -44.55 -1.66
CA VAL A 314 -54.44 -44.18 -0.87
C VAL A 314 -53.92 -45.40 -0.11
N ARG A 315 -52.62 -45.65 -0.20
CA ARG A 315 -51.92 -46.69 0.57
C ARG A 315 -50.74 -46.08 1.30
N TYR A 316 -50.47 -46.61 2.47
CA TYR A 316 -49.30 -46.27 3.26
C TYR A 316 -48.36 -47.46 3.34
N TYR A 317 -47.07 -47.16 3.26
CA TYR A 317 -46.00 -48.12 3.39
C TYR A 317 -44.93 -47.54 4.28
N ASP A 318 -44.25 -48.39 5.04
CA ASP A 318 -43.04 -47.95 5.75
C ASP A 318 -42.03 -47.44 4.72
N ALA A 319 -41.46 -46.27 4.99
CA ALA A 319 -40.45 -45.67 4.14
C ALA A 319 -39.06 -45.86 4.76
N GLU A 320 -38.19 -46.49 4.00
CA GLU A 320 -36.75 -46.43 4.22
C GLU A 320 -36.20 -45.30 3.35
N LEU A 321 -35.46 -44.39 3.97
CA LEU A 321 -34.92 -43.23 3.27
C LEU A 321 -33.45 -43.45 2.98
N ASN A 322 -33.07 -43.31 1.71
CA ASN A 322 -31.68 -43.27 1.31
C ASN A 322 -31.34 -41.87 0.81
N PHE A 323 -30.43 -41.21 1.50
CA PHE A 323 -29.96 -39.88 1.15
C PHE A 323 -28.59 -40.00 0.51
N THR A 324 -28.49 -39.68 -0.77
CA THR A 324 -27.19 -39.55 -1.44
C THR A 324 -26.82 -38.08 -1.50
N THR A 325 -25.69 -37.74 -0.89
CA THR A 325 -25.12 -36.40 -0.97
C THR A 325 -23.83 -36.44 -1.78
N ASP A 326 -23.76 -35.56 -2.78
CA ASP A 326 -22.50 -35.28 -3.46
C ASP A 326 -21.70 -34.23 -2.68
N GLY A 327 -20.42 -34.16 -2.99
CA GLY A 327 -19.54 -33.16 -2.42
C GLY A 327 -19.95 -31.69 -2.64
N GLY A 328 -20.88 -31.40 -3.55
CA GLY A 328 -21.39 -30.05 -3.82
C GLY A 328 -22.62 -29.67 -3.00
N GLY A 329 -23.09 -30.56 -2.10
CA GLY A 329 -24.30 -30.36 -1.30
C GLY A 329 -25.60 -30.64 -2.05
N THR A 330 -25.54 -31.26 -3.24
CA THR A 330 -26.74 -31.71 -3.95
C THR A 330 -27.23 -33.00 -3.30
N ASN A 331 -28.33 -32.91 -2.57
CA ASN A 331 -28.93 -34.06 -1.91
C ASN A 331 -30.01 -34.68 -2.80
N GLN A 332 -29.83 -35.94 -3.18
CA GLN A 332 -30.89 -36.77 -3.74
C GLN A 332 -31.48 -37.64 -2.63
N MET A 333 -32.80 -37.78 -2.64
CA MET A 333 -33.51 -38.62 -1.70
C MET A 333 -34.26 -39.69 -2.48
N GLU A 334 -33.85 -40.94 -2.27
CA GLU A 334 -34.61 -42.10 -2.68
C GLU A 334 -35.43 -42.59 -1.51
N VAL A 335 -36.70 -42.87 -1.77
CA VAL A 335 -37.65 -43.36 -0.77
C VAL A 335 -38.05 -44.77 -1.18
N HIS A 336 -37.58 -45.76 -0.42
CA HIS A 336 -37.81 -47.17 -0.68
C HIS A 336 -38.94 -47.69 0.20
N GLN A 337 -39.80 -48.49 -0.43
CA GLN A 337 -40.87 -49.16 0.28
C GLN A 337 -40.32 -50.31 1.14
N ALA A 338 -40.36 -50.17 2.46
CA ALA A 338 -39.81 -51.16 3.41
C ALA A 338 -40.80 -52.27 3.80
N SER A 339 -42.09 -52.09 3.54
CA SER A 339 -43.12 -53.07 3.87
C SER A 339 -44.16 -53.26 2.77
N SER A 340 -44.88 -54.38 2.80
CA SER A 340 -46.17 -54.46 2.10
C SER A 340 -47.11 -53.37 2.63
N ALA A 341 -48.12 -52.98 1.84
CA ALA A 341 -49.12 -51.99 2.28
C ALA A 341 -49.50 -52.24 3.73
N LEU A 342 -49.28 -51.21 4.57
CA LEU A 342 -49.49 -51.32 6.00
C LEU A 342 -50.91 -51.85 6.21
N PRO A 343 -51.06 -52.93 6.98
CA PRO A 343 -52.38 -53.50 7.21
C PRO A 343 -53.27 -52.38 7.76
N GLY A 344 -54.48 -52.29 7.21
CA GLY A 344 -55.45 -51.34 7.76
C GLY A 344 -55.67 -51.60 9.24
N PRO A 345 -56.10 -50.59 10.00
CA PRO A 345 -56.51 -50.82 11.38
C PRO A 345 -57.55 -51.93 11.37
N GLY A 346 -57.61 -52.71 12.44
CA GLY A 346 -58.53 -53.84 12.55
C GLY A 346 -59.98 -53.35 12.52
N TYR A 347 -60.51 -53.14 11.32
CA TYR A 347 -61.86 -52.69 11.08
C TYR A 347 -62.80 -53.83 11.42
N SER A 348 -63.68 -53.58 12.37
CA SER A 348 -64.81 -54.46 12.65
C SER A 348 -66.03 -53.95 11.93
N ALA A 349 -66.77 -54.84 11.28
CA ALA A 349 -68.11 -54.52 10.79
C ALA A 349 -68.96 -54.01 11.95
N VAL A 350 -69.60 -52.86 11.76
CA VAL A 350 -70.62 -52.36 12.69
C VAL A 350 -71.82 -53.30 12.55
N PRO A 351 -72.18 -54.08 13.59
CA PRO A 351 -73.34 -54.95 13.55
C PRO A 351 -74.59 -54.17 13.18
N ALA A 352 -75.50 -54.81 12.44
CA ALA A 352 -76.68 -54.11 11.94
C ALA A 352 -77.62 -53.61 13.07
N ASP A 353 -77.52 -54.23 14.24
CA ASP A 353 -78.22 -53.87 15.47
C ASP A 353 -77.43 -52.93 16.40
N GLN A 354 -76.25 -52.45 16.00
CA GLN A 354 -75.47 -51.47 16.77
C GLN A 354 -75.83 -50.03 16.37
N ASP A 355 -76.07 -49.19 17.39
CA ASP A 355 -76.22 -47.74 17.21
C ASP A 355 -74.87 -47.12 16.84
N PHE A 356 -74.86 -46.28 15.80
CA PHE A 356 -73.71 -45.47 15.40
C PHE A 356 -74.13 -44.01 15.20
N VAL A 357 -73.17 -43.09 15.30
CA VAL A 357 -73.47 -41.64 15.28
C VAL A 357 -72.75 -40.98 14.12
N VAL A 358 -73.50 -40.23 13.30
CA VAL A 358 -72.98 -39.38 12.23
C VAL A 358 -73.58 -37.98 12.41
N ASP A 359 -72.75 -36.94 12.44
CA ASP A 359 -73.16 -35.56 12.67
C ASP A 359 -74.08 -35.35 13.90
N GLY A 360 -73.81 -36.10 14.98
CA GLY A 360 -74.57 -36.05 16.22
C GLY A 360 -75.97 -36.67 16.16
N THR A 361 -76.34 -37.31 15.06
CA THR A 361 -77.57 -38.08 14.89
C THR A 361 -77.26 -39.58 14.99
N THR A 362 -78.04 -40.31 15.79
CA THR A 362 -77.88 -41.76 15.95
C THR A 362 -78.66 -42.51 14.89
N TYR A 363 -78.02 -43.51 14.29
CA TYR A 363 -78.56 -44.40 13.28
C TYR A 363 -78.32 -45.86 13.69
N GLN A 364 -79.20 -46.76 13.26
CA GLN A 364 -79.06 -48.22 13.41
C GLN A 364 -79.37 -48.84 12.04
N LEU A 365 -78.55 -49.75 11.54
CA LEU A 365 -78.68 -50.23 10.16
C LEU A 365 -79.98 -51.03 9.94
N ASP A 366 -80.40 -51.83 10.92
CA ASP A 366 -81.62 -52.66 10.87
C ASP A 366 -82.93 -51.86 10.86
N ASP A 367 -82.89 -50.55 11.15
CA ASP A 367 -84.08 -49.67 11.06
C ASP A 367 -84.48 -49.34 9.61
N TYR A 368 -83.63 -49.67 8.63
CA TYR A 368 -83.80 -49.29 7.23
C TYR A 368 -83.92 -50.51 6.31
N ASP A 369 -84.85 -50.44 5.35
CA ASP A 369 -85.07 -51.52 4.38
C ASP A 369 -83.90 -51.69 3.41
N GLN A 370 -83.13 -50.63 3.16
CA GLN A 370 -81.92 -50.64 2.33
C GLN A 370 -80.84 -49.72 2.91
N VAL A 371 -79.59 -50.17 2.87
CA VAL A 371 -78.42 -49.32 3.15
C VAL A 371 -77.63 -49.16 1.85
N ARG A 372 -77.32 -47.92 1.51
CA ARG A 372 -76.56 -47.54 0.32
C ARG A 372 -75.30 -46.80 0.76
N PHE A 373 -74.17 -47.20 0.20
CA PHE A 373 -72.87 -46.59 0.46
C PHE A 373 -72.47 -45.79 -0.77
N GLU A 374 -72.06 -44.55 -0.59
CA GLU A 374 -71.63 -43.65 -1.67
C GLU A 374 -70.26 -43.03 -1.38
N ASP A 375 -69.48 -42.79 -2.43
CA ASP A 375 -68.32 -41.90 -2.33
C ASP A 375 -68.76 -40.43 -2.18
N ALA A 376 -67.82 -39.51 -1.94
CA ALA A 376 -68.14 -38.08 -1.79
C ALA A 376 -68.75 -37.46 -3.08
N GLY A 377 -68.59 -38.11 -4.23
CA GLY A 377 -69.16 -37.75 -5.53
C GLY A 377 -70.58 -38.29 -5.74
N GLY A 378 -71.11 -39.09 -4.81
CA GLY A 378 -72.44 -39.72 -4.90
C GLY A 378 -72.46 -40.98 -5.77
N ALA A 379 -71.32 -41.54 -6.14
CA ALA A 379 -71.24 -42.81 -6.84
C ALA A 379 -71.42 -43.96 -5.83
N ALA A 380 -72.24 -44.95 -6.17
CA ALA A 380 -72.50 -46.08 -5.29
C ALA A 380 -71.25 -46.97 -5.16
N LEU A 381 -70.84 -47.23 -3.92
CA LEU A 381 -69.80 -48.17 -3.56
C LEU A 381 -70.33 -49.59 -3.67
N THR A 382 -69.59 -50.48 -4.32
CA THR A 382 -70.02 -51.87 -4.58
C THR A 382 -69.54 -52.78 -3.44
N ASP A 383 -70.43 -53.65 -2.95
CA ASP A 383 -70.18 -54.55 -1.81
C ASP A 383 -69.65 -53.84 -0.57
N GLY A 384 -70.21 -52.66 -0.28
CA GLY A 384 -69.78 -51.87 0.87
C GLY A 384 -70.45 -52.27 2.18
N GLU A 385 -69.72 -52.09 3.28
CA GLU A 385 -70.17 -52.35 4.65
C GLU A 385 -69.74 -51.19 5.56
N LEU A 386 -70.56 -50.84 6.55
CA LEU A 386 -70.15 -49.88 7.58
C LEU A 386 -69.21 -50.60 8.55
N VAL A 387 -68.00 -50.07 8.71
CA VAL A 387 -66.98 -50.61 9.59
C VAL A 387 -66.49 -49.52 10.56
N GLU A 388 -65.97 -49.95 11.70
CA GLU A 388 -65.45 -49.09 12.76
C GLU A 388 -63.99 -49.47 13.04
N ASN A 389 -63.11 -48.48 13.20
CA ASN A 389 -61.72 -48.73 13.61
C ASN A 389 -61.64 -48.96 15.14
N PRO A 390 -60.49 -49.42 15.68
CA PRO A 390 -60.31 -49.60 17.13
C PRO A 390 -60.52 -48.33 17.97
N ASP A 391 -60.42 -47.14 17.36
CA ASP A 391 -60.60 -45.83 17.99
C ASP A 391 -62.06 -45.34 17.99
N GLY A 392 -62.96 -46.07 17.33
CA GLY A 392 -64.40 -45.79 17.27
C GLY A 392 -64.85 -44.91 16.10
N ASP A 393 -63.96 -44.60 15.17
CA ASP A 393 -64.28 -43.84 13.95
C ASP A 393 -64.93 -44.75 12.90
N LEU A 394 -65.90 -44.20 12.19
CA LEU A 394 -66.74 -44.92 11.23
C LEU A 394 -66.25 -44.75 9.79
N TYR A 395 -66.27 -45.85 9.04
CA TYR A 395 -65.82 -45.92 7.66
C TYR A 395 -66.73 -46.80 6.83
N LEU A 396 -66.78 -46.53 5.53
CA LEU A 396 -67.46 -47.34 4.54
C LEU A 396 -66.42 -48.21 3.85
N SER A 397 -66.48 -49.51 4.05
CA SER A 397 -65.73 -50.44 3.21
C SER A 397 -66.39 -50.54 1.84
N ALA A 398 -65.62 -50.87 0.80
CA ALA A 398 -66.09 -51.13 -0.55
C ALA A 398 -65.11 -52.06 -1.26
N THR A 399 -65.61 -52.86 -2.21
CA THR A 399 -64.71 -53.62 -3.09
C THR A 399 -64.35 -52.79 -4.31
N VAL A 400 -63.08 -52.42 -4.44
CA VAL A 400 -62.52 -51.67 -5.57
C VAL A 400 -61.38 -52.49 -6.18
N ASP A 401 -61.43 -52.75 -7.48
CA ASP A 401 -60.44 -53.57 -8.22
C ASP A 401 -60.08 -54.92 -7.58
N GLY A 402 -61.06 -55.56 -6.93
CA GLY A 402 -60.92 -56.89 -6.31
C GLY A 402 -60.29 -56.89 -4.91
N GLY A 403 -60.08 -55.72 -4.30
CA GLY A 403 -59.65 -55.55 -2.91
C GLY A 403 -60.59 -54.64 -2.11
N THR A 404 -60.51 -54.70 -0.77
CA THR A 404 -61.30 -53.84 0.12
C THR A 404 -60.62 -52.48 0.28
N ALA A 405 -61.34 -51.40 -0.04
CA ALA A 405 -60.96 -50.03 0.25
C ALA A 405 -61.95 -49.43 1.25
N TYR A 406 -61.54 -48.42 2.00
CA TYR A 406 -62.33 -47.79 3.04
C TYR A 406 -62.43 -46.30 2.78
N TYR A 407 -63.58 -45.73 3.06
CA TYR A 407 -63.85 -44.32 2.93
C TYR A 407 -64.31 -43.80 4.28
N ARG A 408 -63.73 -42.71 4.77
CA ARG A 408 -64.19 -42.11 6.03
C ARG A 408 -65.64 -41.68 5.91
N LEU A 409 -66.48 -42.10 6.85
CA LEU A 409 -67.88 -41.73 6.86
C LEU A 409 -68.01 -40.26 7.25
N ASP A 410 -68.69 -39.47 6.43
CA ASP A 410 -68.95 -38.06 6.71
C ASP A 410 -70.44 -37.82 6.89
N THR A 411 -71.24 -38.30 5.94
CA THR A 411 -72.67 -37.99 5.92
C THR A 411 -73.53 -39.24 6.03
N ALA A 412 -74.67 -39.08 6.69
CA ALA A 412 -75.74 -40.05 6.71
C ALA A 412 -77.05 -39.34 6.38
N SER A 413 -77.79 -39.86 5.41
CA SER A 413 -79.08 -39.29 4.99
C SER A 413 -80.10 -40.39 4.73
N THR A 414 -81.37 -40.10 5.02
CA THR A 414 -82.46 -41.08 4.90
C THR A 414 -83.45 -40.64 3.84
N THR A 415 -83.86 -41.57 2.99
CA THR A 415 -84.89 -41.32 1.97
C THR A 415 -85.95 -42.41 2.03
N THR A 416 -87.23 -42.03 2.11
CA THR A 416 -88.35 -42.97 2.03
C THR A 416 -88.96 -42.89 0.63
N THR A 417 -89.02 -44.02 -0.08
CA THR A 417 -89.62 -44.09 -1.42
C THR A 417 -90.79 -45.08 -1.42
N GLY A 418 -91.88 -44.75 -2.11
CA GLY A 418 -93.08 -45.59 -2.17
C GLY A 418 -94.34 -44.90 -1.63
N THR A 419 -95.38 -45.68 -1.38
CA THR A 419 -96.66 -45.20 -0.82
C THR A 419 -97.19 -46.24 0.15
N PRO A 420 -97.72 -45.87 1.34
CA PRO A 420 -98.13 -46.86 2.35
C PRO A 420 -99.12 -47.88 1.79
N PRO A 421 -98.98 -49.19 2.07
CA PRO A 421 -98.08 -49.80 3.05
C PRO A 421 -96.75 -50.34 2.48
N SER A 422 -96.31 -49.92 1.29
CA SER A 422 -95.10 -50.40 0.62
C SER A 422 -94.04 -49.30 0.47
N GLU A 423 -93.73 -48.63 1.59
CA GLU A 423 -92.61 -47.70 1.65
C GLU A 423 -91.31 -48.49 1.88
N VAL A 424 -90.24 -48.06 1.21
CA VAL A 424 -88.87 -48.56 1.40
C VAL A 424 -88.06 -47.41 1.97
N THR A 425 -87.54 -47.58 3.19
CA THR A 425 -86.61 -46.63 3.81
C THR A 425 -85.17 -46.97 3.43
N THR A 426 -84.46 -46.02 2.82
CA THR A 426 -83.06 -46.17 2.44
C THR A 426 -82.19 -45.24 3.27
N LEU A 427 -81.22 -45.79 4.02
CA LEU A 427 -80.13 -45.04 4.62
C LEU A 427 -78.98 -44.95 3.61
N THR A 428 -78.60 -43.73 3.25
CA THR A 428 -77.45 -43.47 2.38
C THR A 428 -76.33 -42.91 3.25
N LEU A 429 -75.21 -43.64 3.29
CA LEU A 429 -74.00 -43.26 3.99
C LEU A 429 -72.98 -42.79 2.95
N GLY A 430 -72.50 -41.56 3.08
CA GLY A 430 -71.61 -40.90 2.13
C GLY A 430 -70.22 -40.66 2.72
N ALA A 431 -69.20 -40.93 1.92
CA ALA A 431 -67.81 -40.68 2.25
C ALA A 431 -67.46 -39.19 2.33
N GLU A 432 -66.47 -38.84 3.17
CA GLU A 432 -65.89 -37.49 3.27
C GLU A 432 -65.17 -37.08 1.99
N THR A 433 -64.43 -38.01 1.40
CA THR A 433 -63.63 -37.75 0.19
C THR A 433 -63.84 -38.85 -0.86
N ASN A 434 -63.48 -38.53 -2.10
CA ASN A 434 -63.44 -39.52 -3.18
C ASN A 434 -62.15 -40.37 -3.15
N GLU A 435 -61.22 -40.08 -2.25
CA GLU A 435 -60.03 -40.89 -2.05
C GLU A 435 -60.36 -41.97 -1.01
N ALA A 436 -60.48 -43.21 -1.46
CA ALA A 436 -60.53 -44.35 -0.57
C ALA A 436 -59.13 -44.58 0.00
N PHE A 437 -59.00 -45.23 1.14
CA PHE A 437 -57.73 -45.74 1.62
C PHE A 437 -57.78 -47.26 1.77
N ALA A 438 -56.68 -47.93 1.48
CA ALA A 438 -56.53 -49.37 1.64
C ALA A 438 -55.34 -49.62 2.58
N GLY A 439 -55.50 -49.28 3.86
CA GLY A 439 -54.42 -49.30 4.85
C GLY A 439 -54.71 -48.46 6.10
N LEU A 440 -53.65 -48.08 6.81
CA LEU A 440 -53.68 -47.22 8.00
C LEU A 440 -54.33 -45.86 7.69
N ASP A 441 -55.24 -45.36 8.54
CA ASP A 441 -55.74 -43.97 8.42
C ASP A 441 -54.78 -43.04 9.17
N LEU A 442 -54.12 -42.17 8.43
CA LEU A 442 -53.11 -41.22 8.93
C LEU A 442 -53.45 -39.76 8.57
N THR A 443 -54.74 -39.49 8.30
CA THR A 443 -55.22 -38.19 7.81
C THR A 443 -54.99 -37.01 8.77
N GLY A 444 -54.59 -37.25 10.03
CA GLY A 444 -54.32 -36.21 11.03
C GLY A 444 -52.92 -36.18 11.68
N GLU A 445 -52.14 -37.27 11.61
CA GLU A 445 -50.89 -37.42 12.38
C GLU A 445 -49.62 -37.20 11.53
N THR A 446 -49.74 -37.14 10.21
CA THR A 446 -48.57 -37.06 9.31
C THR A 446 -48.28 -35.66 8.79
N SER A 447 -46.99 -35.31 8.73
CA SER A 447 -46.50 -34.06 8.12
C SER A 447 -45.66 -34.33 6.87
N PRO A 448 -45.75 -33.50 5.82
CA PRO A 448 -44.89 -33.65 4.64
C PRO A 448 -43.44 -33.35 5.01
N VAL A 449 -42.54 -34.26 4.64
CA VAL A 449 -41.09 -34.10 4.84
C VAL A 449 -40.54 -33.13 3.80
N ASN A 450 -40.10 -31.96 4.25
CA ASN A 450 -39.61 -30.88 3.37
C ASN A 450 -38.09 -30.62 3.48
N GLN A 451 -37.41 -31.31 4.40
CA GLN A 451 -35.96 -31.24 4.58
C GLN A 451 -35.45 -32.65 4.90
N ALA A 452 -34.21 -32.95 4.50
CA ALA A 452 -33.56 -34.17 4.94
C ALA A 452 -33.28 -34.09 6.46
N PRO A 453 -33.43 -35.19 7.22
CA PRO A 453 -33.01 -35.25 8.61
C PRO A 453 -31.50 -34.98 8.72
N THR A 454 -31.09 -34.31 9.79
CA THR A 454 -29.67 -34.13 10.13
C THR A 454 -29.13 -35.40 10.77
N THR A 455 -28.14 -36.04 10.15
CA THR A 455 -27.52 -37.26 10.66
C THR A 455 -26.23 -36.92 11.41
N ASP A 456 -26.24 -37.16 12.72
CA ASP A 456 -25.03 -37.14 13.54
C ASP A 456 -24.25 -38.45 13.33
N LEU A 457 -23.01 -38.35 12.87
CA LEU A 457 -22.15 -39.51 12.63
C LEU A 457 -21.38 -39.96 13.88
N SER A 458 -21.49 -39.27 15.01
CA SER A 458 -20.68 -39.49 16.23
C SER A 458 -20.83 -40.87 16.92
N GLY A 459 -21.68 -41.75 16.40
CA GLY A 459 -21.83 -43.14 16.86
C GLY A 459 -22.06 -44.18 15.75
N VAL A 460 -21.93 -43.80 14.47
CA VAL A 460 -22.15 -44.70 13.33
C VAL A 460 -20.79 -45.00 12.68
N THR A 461 -20.53 -46.26 12.33
CA THR A 461 -19.34 -46.65 11.55
C THR A 461 -19.72 -46.74 10.08
N PRO A 462 -19.28 -45.80 9.22
CA PRO A 462 -19.60 -45.87 7.81
C PRO A 462 -18.95 -47.09 7.14
N GLY A 463 -19.66 -47.72 6.22
CA GLY A 463 -19.10 -48.65 5.24
C GLY A 463 -18.45 -47.87 4.11
N PHE A 464 -17.27 -48.28 3.65
CA PHE A 464 -16.54 -47.61 2.58
C PHE A 464 -16.34 -48.57 1.40
N GLU A 465 -16.78 -48.17 0.22
CA GLU A 465 -16.76 -49.00 -0.99
C GLU A 465 -16.13 -48.27 -2.18
N ASP A 466 -15.43 -49.02 -3.05
CA ASP A 466 -14.90 -48.51 -4.31
C ASP A 466 -15.98 -48.33 -5.38
N SER A 467 -15.61 -47.78 -6.55
CA SER A 467 -16.55 -47.56 -7.66
C SER A 467 -17.18 -48.83 -8.26
N SER A 468 -16.74 -50.01 -7.83
CA SER A 468 -17.30 -51.32 -8.20
C SER A 468 -18.18 -51.96 -7.11
N GLY A 469 -18.34 -51.29 -5.95
CA GLY A 469 -19.07 -51.79 -4.78
C GLY A 469 -18.27 -52.78 -3.93
N SER A 470 -16.94 -52.78 -4.04
CA SER A 470 -16.07 -53.61 -3.20
C SER A 470 -15.52 -52.80 -2.04
N ALA A 471 -15.47 -53.41 -0.85
CA ALA A 471 -14.86 -52.75 0.32
C ALA A 471 -13.36 -52.49 0.10
N PHE A 472 -12.88 -51.34 0.56
CA PHE A 472 -11.45 -51.05 0.57
C PHE A 472 -10.70 -51.99 1.53
N ALA A 473 -9.46 -52.36 1.17
CA ALA A 473 -8.64 -53.25 1.97
C ALA A 473 -7.92 -52.56 3.15
N GLY A 474 -7.79 -51.23 3.10
CA GLY A 474 -7.12 -50.38 4.08
C GLY A 474 -8.08 -49.78 5.13
N SER A 475 -7.51 -49.07 6.11
CA SER A 475 -8.32 -48.24 7.02
C SER A 475 -8.90 -47.07 6.25
N THR A 476 -10.15 -46.70 6.52
CA THR A 476 -10.88 -45.70 5.73
C THR A 476 -11.57 -44.66 6.59
N ARG A 477 -11.67 -43.43 6.06
CA ARG A 477 -12.34 -42.29 6.71
C ARG A 477 -13.06 -41.42 5.69
N LEU A 478 -14.10 -40.73 6.17
CA LEU A 478 -14.80 -39.71 5.40
C LEU A 478 -14.16 -38.34 5.65
N MET A 479 -13.72 -37.72 4.56
CA MET A 479 -13.05 -36.44 4.56
C MET A 479 -13.82 -35.45 3.68
N GLN A 480 -13.64 -34.16 3.92
CA GLN A 480 -14.19 -33.07 3.11
C GLN A 480 -13.05 -32.18 2.64
N ARG A 481 -13.02 -31.87 1.34
CA ARG A 481 -12.01 -30.98 0.77
C ARG A 481 -12.32 -29.53 1.11
N ASN A 482 -11.36 -28.85 1.71
CA ASN A 482 -11.44 -27.45 2.11
C ASN A 482 -11.07 -26.50 0.96
N ASP A 483 -11.83 -26.57 -0.11
CA ASP A 483 -11.74 -25.62 -1.20
C ASP A 483 -13.13 -25.19 -1.66
N ALA A 484 -13.23 -24.35 -2.67
CA ALA A 484 -14.52 -23.83 -3.15
C ALA A 484 -15.50 -24.92 -3.67
N SER A 485 -15.09 -26.19 -3.72
CA SER A 485 -15.94 -27.30 -4.15
C SER A 485 -16.56 -28.09 -3.00
N ASP A 486 -16.05 -27.94 -1.76
CA ASP A 486 -16.53 -28.62 -0.55
C ASP A 486 -16.70 -30.15 -0.65
N ARG A 487 -15.97 -30.79 -1.58
CA ARG A 487 -16.26 -32.19 -1.98
C ARG A 487 -15.95 -33.23 -0.92
N TYR A 488 -16.81 -34.24 -0.79
CA TYR A 488 -16.55 -35.41 0.03
C TYR A 488 -15.53 -36.33 -0.63
N MET A 489 -14.65 -36.89 0.20
CA MET A 489 -13.56 -37.75 -0.19
C MET A 489 -13.48 -38.96 0.76
N ILE A 490 -13.16 -40.14 0.24
CA ILE A 490 -12.75 -41.30 1.04
C ILE A 490 -11.24 -41.25 1.15
N GLU A 491 -10.72 -41.08 2.37
CA GLU A 491 -9.32 -41.37 2.65
C GLU A 491 -9.17 -42.88 2.86
N VAL A 492 -8.22 -43.49 2.16
CA VAL A 492 -7.81 -44.89 2.33
C VAL A 492 -6.33 -44.91 2.72
N ASP A 493 -6.03 -45.41 3.92
CA ASP A 493 -4.67 -45.74 4.35
C ASP A 493 -4.28 -47.11 3.79
N GLU A 494 -3.39 -47.13 2.80
CA GLU A 494 -2.87 -48.36 2.20
C GLU A 494 -1.69 -48.96 2.97
N GLY A 495 -1.31 -48.33 4.07
CA GLY A 495 -0.12 -48.67 4.85
C GLY A 495 1.15 -48.09 4.24
N GLY A 496 2.21 -48.10 5.05
CA GLY A 496 3.50 -47.51 4.65
C GLY A 496 3.48 -45.98 4.52
N GLY A 497 2.42 -45.32 5.01
CA GLY A 497 2.25 -43.88 4.92
C GLY A 497 1.56 -43.38 3.65
N VAL A 498 1.06 -44.27 2.79
CA VAL A 498 0.37 -43.91 1.54
C VAL A 498 -1.12 -43.74 1.80
N TYR A 499 -1.63 -42.53 1.54
CA TYR A 499 -3.03 -42.17 1.69
C TYR A 499 -3.63 -41.83 0.32
N ARG A 500 -4.77 -42.45 0.00
CA ARG A 500 -5.48 -42.21 -1.26
C ARG A 500 -6.83 -41.59 -0.99
N TYR A 501 -7.13 -40.50 -1.70
CA TYR A 501 -8.37 -39.76 -1.61
C TYR A 501 -9.18 -40.00 -2.87
N TYR A 502 -10.28 -40.73 -2.72
CA TYR A 502 -11.26 -40.97 -3.78
C TYR A 502 -12.41 -40.00 -3.62
N GLU A 503 -12.90 -39.43 -4.72
CA GLU A 503 -14.12 -38.62 -4.66
C GLU A 503 -15.28 -39.50 -4.25
N ALA A 504 -16.11 -39.00 -3.35
CA ALA A 504 -17.08 -39.80 -2.63
C ALA A 504 -18.51 -39.26 -2.78
N GLU A 505 -19.45 -40.18 -2.89
CA GLU A 505 -20.86 -39.93 -2.59
C GLU A 505 -21.17 -40.62 -1.26
N VAL A 506 -21.85 -39.89 -0.38
CA VAL A 506 -22.25 -40.42 0.92
C VAL A 506 -23.72 -40.77 0.84
N SER A 507 -24.03 -42.04 1.06
CA SER A 507 -25.39 -42.57 1.17
C SER A 507 -25.71 -42.85 2.63
N VAL A 508 -26.79 -42.26 3.13
CA VAL A 508 -27.28 -42.48 4.49
C VAL A 508 -28.61 -43.19 4.42
N GLU A 509 -28.67 -44.39 4.99
CA GLU A 509 -29.88 -45.18 5.10
C GLU A 509 -30.53 -44.91 6.46
N THR A 510 -31.81 -44.54 6.43
CA THR A 510 -32.63 -44.29 7.61
C THR A 510 -33.70 -45.34 7.68
N ALA A 511 -33.71 -46.09 8.79
CA ALA A 511 -34.71 -47.10 9.06
C ALA A 511 -36.10 -46.43 9.20
N PRO A 512 -37.19 -47.20 9.05
CA PRO A 512 -38.54 -46.66 9.17
C PRO A 512 -38.78 -45.88 10.46
N ASP A 513 -38.15 -46.26 11.57
CA ASP A 513 -38.27 -45.60 12.89
C ASP A 513 -37.48 -44.28 13.04
N GLY A 514 -36.90 -43.78 11.94
CA GLY A 514 -36.12 -42.54 11.91
C GLY A 514 -34.69 -42.68 12.44
N THR A 515 -34.27 -43.86 12.89
CA THR A 515 -32.88 -44.11 13.27
C THR A 515 -32.00 -44.34 12.04
N THR A 516 -30.71 -44.00 12.15
CA THR A 516 -29.75 -44.26 11.08
C THR A 516 -29.49 -45.76 11.00
N GLY A 517 -29.95 -46.39 9.91
CA GLY A 517 -29.79 -47.82 9.62
C GLY A 517 -28.38 -48.15 9.14
N GLY A 518 -27.75 -47.21 8.41
CA GLY A 518 -26.39 -47.36 7.91
C GLY A 518 -25.87 -46.09 7.22
N VAL A 519 -24.56 -45.98 7.11
CA VAL A 519 -23.90 -44.96 6.29
C VAL A 519 -22.95 -45.70 5.36
N THR A 520 -23.11 -45.50 4.06
CA THR A 520 -22.24 -46.06 3.03
C THR A 520 -21.61 -44.92 2.27
N VAL A 521 -20.29 -44.91 2.18
CA VAL A 521 -19.52 -43.94 1.42
C VAL A 521 -18.93 -44.66 0.22
N SER A 522 -19.37 -44.28 -0.98
CA SER A 522 -18.99 -44.94 -2.22
C SER A 522 -18.09 -44.03 -3.06
N ALA A 523 -16.97 -44.57 -3.54
CA ALA A 523 -16.10 -43.84 -4.46
C ALA A 523 -16.79 -43.66 -5.81
N THR A 524 -16.88 -42.42 -6.31
CA THR A 524 -17.46 -42.10 -7.62
C THR A 524 -16.47 -42.29 -8.77
N ASN A 525 -15.17 -42.37 -8.45
CA ASN A 525 -14.11 -42.53 -9.41
C ASN A 525 -13.10 -43.61 -8.96
N ASN A 526 -12.31 -44.09 -9.92
CA ASN A 526 -11.27 -45.10 -9.68
C ASN A 526 -9.86 -44.51 -9.81
N SER A 527 -9.74 -43.18 -9.78
CA SER A 527 -8.49 -42.44 -9.96
C SER A 527 -8.28 -41.53 -8.76
N PRO A 528 -7.67 -42.05 -7.68
CA PRO A 528 -7.51 -41.31 -6.44
C PRO A 528 -6.43 -40.22 -6.57
N VAL A 529 -6.58 -39.17 -5.77
CA VAL A 529 -5.44 -38.30 -5.44
C VAL A 529 -4.63 -39.04 -4.38
N THR A 530 -3.32 -39.20 -4.61
CA THR A 530 -2.45 -39.94 -3.71
C THR A 530 -1.53 -38.97 -3.00
N TYR A 531 -1.55 -38.98 -1.67
CA TYR A 531 -0.56 -38.32 -0.84
C TYR A 531 0.22 -39.38 -0.08
N ASP A 532 1.54 -39.25 -0.09
CA ASP A 532 2.40 -40.17 0.63
C ASP A 532 3.04 -39.42 1.79
N ALA A 533 2.58 -39.71 3.00
CA ALA A 533 3.16 -39.24 4.25
C ALA A 533 4.37 -40.07 4.69
N GLY A 534 4.56 -41.26 4.10
CA GLY A 534 5.73 -42.13 4.32
C GLY A 534 6.79 -42.02 3.23
N ALA A 535 6.50 -41.28 2.14
CA ALA A 535 7.46 -40.94 1.11
C ALA A 535 8.66 -40.19 1.70
N HIS A 536 9.76 -40.22 0.95
CA HIS A 536 10.89 -39.35 1.25
C HIS A 536 10.42 -37.90 1.20
N ALA A 537 10.50 -37.24 2.36
CA ALA A 537 10.35 -35.80 2.46
C ALA A 537 11.22 -35.14 1.40
N VAL A 538 10.80 -33.96 0.93
CA VAL A 538 11.69 -33.14 0.11
C VAL A 538 12.95 -32.93 0.93
N GLU A 539 14.07 -33.44 0.44
CA GLU A 539 15.35 -33.31 1.12
C GLU A 539 16.06 -32.04 0.64
N ARG A 540 15.71 -31.54 -0.56
CA ARG A 540 16.37 -30.41 -1.22
C ARG A 540 15.40 -29.48 -1.94
N VAL A 541 15.62 -28.17 -1.85
CA VAL A 541 14.87 -27.14 -2.58
C VAL A 541 15.81 -26.21 -3.35
N SER A 542 15.27 -25.47 -4.32
CA SER A 542 15.98 -24.34 -4.94
C SER A 542 15.48 -23.02 -4.41
N GLY A 543 16.30 -21.98 -4.53
CA GLY A 543 16.03 -20.67 -3.95
C GLY A 543 16.91 -19.57 -4.52
N THR A 544 16.92 -18.44 -3.82
CA THR A 544 17.88 -17.36 -4.07
C THR A 544 19.10 -17.54 -3.17
N SER A 545 20.23 -16.95 -3.54
CA SER A 545 21.43 -16.92 -2.72
C SER A 545 21.95 -15.50 -2.57
N THR A 546 22.36 -15.14 -1.36
CA THR A 546 23.32 -14.06 -1.15
C THR A 546 24.71 -14.67 -1.17
N VAL A 547 25.50 -14.26 -2.14
CA VAL A 547 26.81 -14.80 -2.43
C VAL A 547 27.85 -13.81 -1.97
N THR A 548 28.59 -14.16 -0.93
CA THR A 548 29.81 -13.45 -0.57
C THR A 548 30.97 -13.91 -1.45
N LEU A 549 31.70 -12.94 -2.00
CA LEU A 549 32.90 -13.14 -2.80
C LEU A 549 34.06 -13.56 -1.89
N ASP A 550 34.16 -14.87 -1.64
CA ASP A 550 35.31 -15.51 -1.02
C ASP A 550 36.00 -16.41 -2.07
N PRO A 551 37.24 -16.12 -2.51
CA PRO A 551 37.91 -16.89 -3.56
C PRO A 551 38.16 -18.35 -3.18
N ARG A 552 37.95 -18.73 -1.91
CA ARG A 552 38.03 -20.13 -1.46
C ARG A 552 36.75 -20.94 -1.73
N ASN A 553 35.61 -20.25 -1.85
CA ASN A 553 34.28 -20.84 -2.01
C ASN A 553 33.57 -20.33 -3.29
N VAL A 554 34.25 -19.51 -4.09
CA VAL A 554 33.70 -18.93 -5.33
C VAL A 554 34.64 -19.24 -6.49
N GLN A 555 34.11 -19.98 -7.46
CA GLN A 555 34.74 -20.19 -8.76
C GLN A 555 34.20 -19.16 -9.75
N VAL A 556 35.10 -18.38 -10.35
CA VAL A 556 34.72 -17.46 -11.43
C VAL A 556 35.19 -18.01 -12.76
N ASN A 557 34.27 -18.24 -13.68
CA ASN A 557 34.57 -18.60 -15.06
C ASN A 557 34.43 -17.35 -15.94
N TYR A 558 35.41 -17.11 -16.79
CA TYR A 558 35.44 -15.98 -17.71
C TYR A 558 35.56 -16.47 -19.15
N THR A 559 34.66 -16.03 -20.02
CA THR A 559 34.74 -16.25 -21.47
C THR A 559 35.09 -14.93 -22.13
N ASP A 560 36.17 -14.91 -22.91
CA ASP A 560 36.64 -13.72 -23.61
C ASP A 560 35.83 -13.41 -24.88
N ALA A 561 36.10 -12.26 -25.51
CA ALA A 561 35.45 -11.85 -26.75
C ALA A 561 35.70 -12.82 -27.93
N ASN A 562 36.74 -13.64 -27.87
CA ASN A 562 37.04 -14.67 -28.86
C ASN A 562 36.32 -16.01 -28.56
N SER A 563 35.44 -16.03 -27.56
CA SER A 563 34.75 -17.22 -27.05
C SER A 563 35.68 -18.27 -26.42
N GLU A 564 36.88 -17.88 -25.99
CA GLU A 564 37.77 -18.71 -25.20
C GLU A 564 37.38 -18.62 -23.72
N SER A 565 37.11 -19.77 -23.10
CA SER A 565 36.67 -19.85 -21.71
C SER A 565 37.81 -20.27 -20.78
N PHE A 566 37.97 -19.51 -19.72
CA PHE A 566 38.89 -19.71 -18.62
C PHE A 566 38.10 -20.05 -17.37
N SER A 567 38.45 -21.14 -16.71
CA SER A 567 37.79 -21.62 -15.50
C SER A 567 38.57 -21.18 -14.27
N ASP A 568 37.87 -20.86 -13.19
CA ASP A 568 38.44 -20.43 -11.91
C ASP A 568 39.53 -19.35 -12.09
N VAL A 569 39.14 -18.18 -12.56
CA VAL A 569 40.07 -17.10 -12.86
C VAL A 569 40.30 -16.17 -11.66
N LEU A 570 39.36 -16.07 -10.71
CA LEU A 570 39.44 -15.10 -9.61
C LEU A 570 40.54 -15.46 -8.60
N ARG A 571 41.46 -14.53 -8.36
CA ARG A 571 42.53 -14.61 -7.36
C ARG A 571 42.54 -13.32 -6.55
N GLU A 572 43.07 -13.40 -5.34
CA GLU A 572 43.32 -12.24 -4.48
C GLU A 572 44.84 -11.98 -4.45
N ASP A 573 45.25 -10.72 -4.60
CA ASP A 573 46.65 -10.33 -4.47
C ASP A 573 47.06 -10.13 -2.99
N SER A 574 48.31 -9.75 -2.73
CA SER A 574 48.81 -9.53 -1.35
C SER A 574 48.14 -8.37 -0.62
N ASP A 575 47.42 -7.52 -1.36
CA ASP A 575 46.85 -6.26 -0.91
C ASP A 575 45.32 -6.37 -0.80
N GLY A 576 44.76 -7.58 -0.98
CA GLY A 576 43.34 -7.86 -0.82
C GLY A 576 42.49 -7.57 -2.06
N ASN A 577 43.12 -7.39 -3.23
CA ASN A 577 42.41 -7.05 -4.46
C ASN A 577 42.20 -8.27 -5.34
N TYR A 578 41.01 -8.31 -5.93
CA TYR A 578 40.65 -9.36 -6.86
C TYR A 578 41.26 -9.15 -8.26
N TYR A 579 41.74 -10.22 -8.88
CA TYR A 579 42.19 -10.25 -10.27
C TYR A 579 41.84 -11.57 -10.95
N PHE A 580 41.70 -11.55 -12.27
CA PHE A 580 41.54 -12.74 -13.08
C PHE A 580 42.90 -13.22 -13.58
N ASP A 581 43.32 -14.40 -13.13
CA ASP A 581 44.43 -15.15 -13.69
C ASP A 581 43.90 -15.96 -14.88
N LEU A 582 44.36 -15.65 -16.09
CA LEU A 582 43.97 -16.35 -17.32
C LEU A 582 45.11 -17.27 -17.77
N PRO A 583 45.19 -18.51 -17.26
CA PRO A 583 46.22 -19.44 -17.68
C PRO A 583 46.12 -19.71 -19.18
N ASP A 584 47.25 -19.68 -19.88
CA ASP A 584 47.41 -19.99 -21.32
C ASP A 584 46.82 -19.00 -22.34
N SER A 585 46.52 -17.74 -21.98
CA SER A 585 46.28 -16.72 -23.01
C SER A 585 47.48 -16.64 -23.97
N GLU A 586 47.30 -16.61 -25.29
CA GLU A 586 48.41 -16.42 -26.26
C GLU A 586 49.10 -15.03 -26.17
N SER A 587 48.87 -14.25 -25.11
CA SER A 587 49.51 -12.96 -24.89
C SER A 587 50.97 -13.11 -24.43
N GLU A 588 51.86 -12.29 -25.00
CA GLU A 588 53.30 -12.27 -24.76
C GLU A 588 53.70 -11.93 -23.30
N TYR A 589 52.73 -11.58 -22.45
CA TYR A 589 52.95 -11.10 -21.08
C TYR A 589 52.41 -12.02 -19.96
N GLY A 590 51.70 -13.11 -20.28
CA GLY A 590 50.92 -13.87 -19.30
C GLY A 590 49.75 -13.03 -18.82
N ALA A 591 48.54 -13.25 -19.34
CA ALA A 591 47.44 -12.31 -19.14
C ALA A 591 46.81 -12.49 -17.77
N TYR A 592 47.16 -11.62 -16.83
CA TYR A 592 46.30 -11.34 -15.68
C TYR A 592 45.49 -10.07 -15.98
N LYS A 593 44.17 -10.15 -15.77
CA LYS A 593 43.24 -9.03 -15.90
C LYS A 593 42.81 -8.61 -14.48
N VAL A 594 43.34 -7.51 -13.94
CA VAL A 594 42.97 -7.00 -12.60
C VAL A 594 41.47 -6.69 -12.57
N ALA A 595 40.67 -7.22 -11.64
CA ALA A 595 39.22 -7.10 -11.63
C ALA A 595 38.74 -6.36 -10.37
N SER A 596 38.21 -5.15 -10.51
CA SER A 596 37.56 -4.46 -9.38
C SER A 596 36.05 -4.67 -9.47
N LEU A 597 35.46 -5.10 -8.35
CA LEU A 597 34.02 -5.27 -8.14
C LEU A 597 33.50 -4.03 -7.41
N VAL A 598 32.43 -3.43 -7.92
CA VAL A 598 31.74 -2.32 -7.25
C VAL A 598 30.25 -2.65 -7.26
N ASP A 599 29.62 -2.54 -6.09
CA ASP A 599 28.17 -2.63 -5.89
C ASP A 599 27.56 -1.24 -6.08
N ASP A 600 26.40 -1.15 -6.71
CA ASP A 600 25.60 0.08 -6.74
C ASP A 600 24.37 -0.03 -5.84
N GLU A 601 23.72 1.10 -5.57
CA GLU A 601 22.54 1.19 -4.69
C GLU A 601 21.33 0.35 -5.17
N HIS A 602 21.43 -0.35 -6.31
CA HIS A 602 20.42 -1.23 -6.91
C HIS A 602 20.86 -2.71 -6.97
N GLY A 603 22.04 -3.07 -6.47
CA GLY A 603 22.55 -4.45 -6.40
C GLY A 603 23.25 -4.95 -7.66
N ASP A 604 23.77 -4.05 -8.50
CA ASP A 604 24.44 -4.37 -9.76
C ASP A 604 25.98 -4.54 -9.61
N ILE A 605 26.54 -5.59 -10.22
CA ILE A 605 27.97 -5.93 -10.13
C ILE A 605 28.78 -5.34 -11.28
N LEU A 606 29.71 -4.46 -10.94
CA LEU A 606 30.55 -3.76 -11.90
C LEU A 606 31.94 -4.41 -11.93
N ILE A 607 32.29 -5.13 -13.01
CA ILE A 607 33.62 -5.78 -13.15
C ILE A 607 34.50 -4.92 -14.06
N LYS A 608 35.53 -4.27 -13.48
CA LYS A 608 36.50 -3.46 -14.21
C LYS A 608 37.78 -4.25 -14.44
N THR A 609 38.17 -4.54 -15.70
CA THR A 609 39.51 -5.07 -15.99
C THR A 609 40.53 -4.04 -16.48
N VAL A 610 41.77 -4.12 -15.99
CA VAL A 610 42.80 -3.07 -16.22
C VAL A 610 43.88 -3.46 -17.24
N ASN A 611 43.91 -4.69 -17.77
CA ASN A 611 45.00 -5.15 -18.66
C ASN A 611 44.53 -6.00 -19.87
N GLY A 612 43.64 -5.47 -20.69
CA GLY A 612 43.40 -5.95 -22.05
C GLY A 612 43.43 -4.78 -23.03
N ASP A 613 43.78 -5.00 -24.29
CA ASP A 613 43.69 -4.00 -25.37
C ASP A 613 42.24 -3.53 -25.66
N GLY A 614 41.26 -4.00 -24.88
CA GLY A 614 39.93 -3.44 -24.70
C GLY A 614 39.65 -3.25 -23.21
N GLU A 615 39.24 -2.04 -22.85
CA GLU A 615 38.73 -1.65 -21.54
C GLU A 615 37.51 -2.55 -21.20
N VAL A 616 37.56 -3.39 -20.16
CA VAL A 616 36.41 -4.24 -19.81
C VAL A 616 35.34 -3.39 -19.11
N ILE A 617 34.11 -3.57 -19.57
CA ILE A 617 32.94 -2.78 -19.20
C ILE A 617 32.11 -3.44 -18.11
N ILE A 618 31.74 -2.59 -17.14
CA ILE A 618 30.55 -2.56 -16.28
C ILE A 618 29.41 -3.47 -16.77
N TYR A 619 29.04 -4.45 -15.96
CA TYR A 619 27.76 -5.12 -16.06
C TYR A 619 26.73 -4.43 -15.16
N HIS A 620 25.52 -4.34 -15.67
CA HIS A 620 24.31 -3.99 -14.92
C HIS A 620 23.42 -5.23 -14.98
N PRO A 621 23.47 -6.16 -14.02
CA PRO A 621 22.51 -7.24 -13.94
C PRO A 621 21.13 -6.71 -13.52
N THR A 622 20.37 -6.14 -14.46
CA THR A 622 18.91 -6.19 -14.29
C THR A 622 18.46 -7.64 -14.49
N GLN A 623 18.42 -8.38 -13.38
CA GLN A 623 17.86 -9.71 -13.17
C GLN A 623 18.63 -10.90 -13.75
N THR A 624 19.45 -11.51 -12.88
CA THR A 624 19.76 -12.95 -12.90
C THR A 624 18.44 -13.71 -12.95
N LEU A 625 18.24 -14.62 -13.92
CA LEU A 625 17.33 -15.79 -13.88
C LEU A 625 17.18 -16.54 -15.23
N ASP A 626 17.93 -16.23 -16.31
CA ASP A 626 17.83 -16.99 -17.56
C ASP A 626 19.15 -17.15 -18.35
N SER A 627 19.19 -18.15 -19.21
CA SER A 627 20.33 -18.70 -19.97
C SER A 627 20.85 -17.84 -21.15
N GLY A 628 20.68 -16.52 -21.10
CA GLY A 628 21.02 -15.60 -22.20
C GLY A 628 21.81 -14.34 -21.82
N TYR A 629 22.29 -14.23 -20.59
CA TYR A 629 22.97 -13.03 -20.07
C TYR A 629 24.48 -13.19 -19.97
N ASN A 630 25.17 -12.06 -19.91
CA ASN A 630 26.63 -11.98 -19.87
C ASN A 630 27.24 -12.26 -18.49
N VAL A 631 26.43 -12.26 -17.42
CA VAL A 631 26.83 -12.70 -16.08
C VAL A 631 25.75 -13.60 -15.51
N THR A 632 26.13 -14.77 -15.01
CA THR A 632 25.23 -15.70 -14.30
C THR A 632 25.90 -16.16 -13.01
N VAL A 633 25.14 -16.21 -11.91
CA VAL A 633 25.61 -16.65 -10.60
C VAL A 633 24.78 -17.84 -10.14
N GLN A 634 25.46 -18.96 -9.87
CA GLN A 634 24.84 -20.19 -9.40
C GLN A 634 25.60 -20.71 -8.18
N THR A 635 24.88 -21.01 -7.11
CA THR A 635 25.45 -21.52 -5.86
C THR A 635 24.95 -22.92 -5.61
N ASP A 636 25.87 -23.87 -5.48
CA ASP A 636 25.59 -25.22 -5.02
C ASP A 636 25.62 -25.22 -3.50
N ALA A 637 24.45 -25.02 -2.88
CA ALA A 637 24.29 -24.73 -1.45
C ALA A 637 24.75 -25.87 -0.53
N ASP A 638 25.00 -27.07 -1.09
CA ASP A 638 25.41 -28.25 -0.35
C ASP A 638 26.64 -28.97 -0.95
N GLY A 639 27.27 -28.36 -1.96
CA GLY A 639 28.49 -28.87 -2.56
C GLY A 639 28.37 -30.21 -3.29
N ALA A 640 27.16 -30.69 -3.61
CA ALA A 640 26.97 -31.99 -4.26
C ALA A 640 27.65 -32.13 -5.63
N LEU A 641 27.98 -31.03 -6.29
CA LEU A 641 28.60 -31.01 -7.62
C LEU A 641 30.13 -31.00 -7.59
N ASP A 642 30.73 -30.81 -6.43
CA ASP A 642 32.19 -30.66 -6.30
C ASP A 642 32.78 -31.53 -5.17
N ASP A 643 33.33 -30.93 -4.10
CA ASP A 643 34.11 -31.61 -3.05
C ASP A 643 33.35 -31.80 -1.71
N GLY A 644 32.06 -31.47 -1.67
CA GLY A 644 31.23 -31.49 -0.46
C GLY A 644 31.29 -30.21 0.38
N VAL A 645 31.86 -29.13 -0.16
CA VAL A 645 31.76 -27.76 0.36
C VAL A 645 30.83 -26.94 -0.53
N ALA A 646 30.05 -26.03 0.03
CA ALA A 646 29.20 -25.14 -0.76
C ALA A 646 30.07 -24.22 -1.64
N HIS A 647 29.88 -24.32 -2.96
CA HIS A 647 30.63 -23.53 -3.95
C HIS A 647 29.70 -22.67 -4.78
N THR A 648 30.14 -21.46 -5.09
CA THR A 648 29.46 -20.57 -6.02
C THR A 648 30.21 -20.45 -7.32
N THR A 649 29.55 -20.74 -8.43
CA THR A 649 30.06 -20.51 -9.77
C THR A 649 29.49 -19.22 -10.33
N ILE A 650 30.37 -18.28 -10.70
CA ILE A 650 30.03 -17.06 -11.42
C ILE A 650 30.56 -17.22 -12.85
N ASN A 651 29.69 -17.22 -13.86
CA ASN A 651 30.10 -17.22 -15.27
C ASN A 651 29.95 -15.81 -15.84
N ILE A 652 31.02 -15.30 -16.45
CA ILE A 652 31.08 -13.99 -17.10
C ILE A 652 31.46 -14.21 -18.57
N THR A 653 30.72 -13.63 -19.50
CA THR A 653 31.00 -13.70 -20.95
C THR A 653 31.18 -12.30 -21.49
N GLU A 654 32.35 -11.99 -22.04
CA GLU A 654 32.64 -10.72 -22.70
C GLU A 654 31.81 -10.55 -23.97
N VAL A 655 31.29 -9.33 -24.19
CA VAL A 655 30.58 -8.94 -25.42
C VAL A 655 31.53 -8.04 -26.24
N ASP A 656 31.54 -8.20 -27.58
CA ASP A 656 32.45 -7.56 -28.55
C ASP A 656 33.01 -6.14 -28.24
N GLN A 657 34.14 -5.81 -28.90
CA GLN A 657 35.03 -4.63 -28.77
C GLN A 657 34.43 -3.20 -28.84
N ASP A 658 33.12 -3.00 -28.70
CA ASP A 658 32.49 -1.69 -28.83
C ASP A 658 31.48 -1.40 -27.73
N ILE A 659 31.73 -1.91 -26.52
CA ILE A 659 30.97 -1.47 -25.36
C ILE A 659 31.63 -0.20 -24.77
N ARG A 660 30.88 0.90 -24.81
CA ARG A 660 31.31 2.21 -24.32
C ARG A 660 30.88 2.35 -22.87
N LEU A 661 31.85 2.32 -21.97
CA LEU A 661 31.71 2.94 -20.66
C LEU A 661 31.46 4.44 -20.89
N LYS A 662 30.36 4.94 -20.34
CA LYS A 662 30.22 6.37 -20.13
C LYS A 662 31.36 6.73 -19.18
N HIS A 663 32.43 7.36 -19.68
CA HIS A 663 33.34 8.10 -18.81
C HIS A 663 32.46 8.91 -17.85
N PRO A 664 32.54 8.73 -16.53
CA PRO A 664 32.15 9.80 -15.63
C PRO A 664 32.97 11.00 -16.11
N ARG A 665 32.29 12.10 -16.39
CA ARG A 665 32.88 13.35 -16.91
C ARG A 665 34.28 13.53 -16.34
N ASN A 666 35.31 13.70 -17.18
CA ASN A 666 36.69 13.99 -16.74
C ASN A 666 36.68 14.77 -15.41
N PRO A 667 36.99 14.13 -14.26
CA PRO A 667 36.63 14.68 -12.94
C PRO A 667 37.37 15.98 -12.66
N LEU A 668 38.60 16.10 -13.18
CA LEU A 668 39.34 17.35 -13.15
C LEU A 668 38.66 18.45 -13.98
N ALA A 669 38.03 18.12 -15.11
CA ALA A 669 37.28 19.09 -15.90
C ALA A 669 35.96 19.51 -15.23
N ALA A 670 35.27 18.59 -14.54
CA ALA A 670 34.09 18.92 -13.72
C ALA A 670 34.46 19.86 -12.58
N LEU A 671 35.56 19.59 -11.87
CA LEU A 671 36.09 20.47 -10.84
C LEU A 671 36.58 21.81 -11.41
N ASP A 672 37.23 21.82 -12.57
CA ASP A 672 37.65 23.07 -13.23
C ASP A 672 36.44 23.93 -13.59
N GLN A 673 35.32 23.31 -14.00
CA GLN A 673 34.07 24.01 -14.24
C GLN A 673 33.46 24.56 -12.94
N ALA A 674 33.41 23.76 -11.87
CA ALA A 674 32.89 24.21 -10.57
C ALA A 674 33.73 25.35 -9.97
N ILE A 675 35.06 25.24 -10.01
CA ILE A 675 36.00 26.29 -9.57
C ILE A 675 35.78 27.54 -10.41
N ALA A 676 35.67 27.42 -11.74
CA ALA A 676 35.42 28.56 -12.62
C ALA A 676 34.07 29.25 -12.32
N MET A 677 33.02 28.50 -11.96
CA MET A 677 31.74 29.06 -11.55
C MET A 677 31.87 29.87 -10.24
N VAL A 678 32.56 29.33 -9.24
CA VAL A 678 32.83 30.01 -7.96
C VAL A 678 33.69 31.27 -8.17
N ASP A 679 34.77 31.18 -8.95
CA ASP A 679 35.66 32.30 -9.24
C ASP A 679 34.96 33.40 -10.05
N SER A 680 34.12 33.03 -11.01
CA SER A 680 33.28 33.99 -11.74
C SER A 680 32.38 34.76 -10.78
N LYS A 681 31.76 34.07 -9.82
CA LYS A 681 30.92 34.71 -8.81
C LYS A 681 31.71 35.61 -7.86
N ARG A 682 32.86 35.15 -7.37
CA ARG A 682 33.77 35.93 -6.50
C ARG A 682 34.24 37.19 -7.21
N SER A 683 34.62 37.09 -8.49
CA SER A 683 34.99 38.23 -9.31
C SER A 683 33.85 39.24 -9.45
N HIS A 684 32.62 38.77 -9.69
CA HIS A 684 31.44 39.64 -9.75
C HIS A 684 31.18 40.35 -8.41
N LEU A 685 31.29 39.64 -7.28
CA LEU A 685 31.14 40.25 -5.96
C LEU A 685 32.24 41.27 -5.66
N GLY A 686 33.50 40.98 -5.98
CA GLY A 686 34.59 41.95 -5.82
C GLY A 686 34.43 43.19 -6.72
N ALA A 687 33.95 43.02 -7.95
CA ALA A 687 33.58 44.15 -8.80
C ALA A 687 32.42 44.97 -8.21
N MET A 688 31.47 44.30 -7.55
CA MET A 688 30.35 44.93 -6.87
C MET A 688 30.81 45.72 -5.64
N GLU A 689 31.70 45.16 -4.82
CA GLU A 689 32.34 45.87 -3.69
C GLU A 689 33.03 47.15 -4.17
N ASN A 690 33.87 47.06 -5.20
CA ASN A 690 34.52 48.25 -5.79
C ASN A 690 33.53 49.30 -6.31
N ARG A 691 32.39 48.85 -6.88
CA ARG A 691 31.33 49.76 -7.34
C ARG A 691 30.61 50.40 -6.17
N LEU A 692 30.32 49.65 -5.11
CA LEU A 692 29.69 50.16 -3.90
C LEU A 692 30.61 51.14 -3.15
N ASP A 693 31.92 50.87 -3.08
CA ASP A 693 32.91 51.80 -2.56
C ASP A 693 32.95 53.10 -3.37
N SER A 694 32.92 53.00 -4.70
CA SER A 694 32.83 54.18 -5.57
C SER A 694 31.53 54.97 -5.36
N VAL A 695 30.40 54.27 -5.14
CA VAL A 695 29.12 54.91 -4.77
C VAL A 695 29.22 55.62 -3.42
N ILE A 696 29.88 55.01 -2.42
CA ILE A 696 30.11 55.59 -1.10
C ILE A 696 30.94 56.87 -1.24
N GLU A 697 32.07 56.82 -1.93
CA GLU A 697 32.96 57.98 -2.15
C GLU A 697 32.26 59.10 -2.94
N THR A 698 31.52 58.74 -3.99
CA THR A 698 30.77 59.69 -4.81
C THR A 698 29.65 60.35 -4.01
N SER A 699 28.92 59.57 -3.20
CA SER A 699 27.86 60.08 -2.34
C SER A 699 28.40 60.98 -1.23
N GLN A 700 29.53 60.61 -0.62
CA GLN A 700 30.21 61.43 0.39
C GLN A 700 30.70 62.76 -0.21
N THR A 701 31.22 62.71 -1.43
CA THR A 701 31.62 63.91 -2.19
C THR A 701 30.41 64.79 -2.51
N ALA A 702 29.32 64.20 -3.00
CA ALA A 702 28.07 64.91 -3.30
C ALA A 702 27.48 65.56 -2.05
N GLU A 703 27.45 64.86 -0.91
CA GLU A 703 27.06 65.42 0.38
C GLU A 703 27.91 66.61 0.78
N THR A 704 29.23 66.52 0.65
CA THR A 704 30.14 67.61 1.01
C THR A 704 29.94 68.83 0.11
N GLN A 705 29.75 68.61 -1.19
CA GLN A 705 29.47 69.67 -2.16
C GLN A 705 28.10 70.31 -1.93
N LEU A 706 27.07 69.51 -1.67
CA LEU A 706 25.72 69.98 -1.35
C LEU A 706 25.70 70.72 -0.01
N ALA A 707 26.40 70.23 1.01
CA ALA A 707 26.54 70.89 2.30
C ALA A 707 27.28 72.23 2.17
N SER A 708 28.34 72.30 1.37
CA SER A 708 29.05 73.55 1.06
C SER A 708 28.21 74.53 0.25
N ALA A 709 27.45 74.04 -0.74
CA ALA A 709 26.53 74.86 -1.52
C ALA A 709 25.39 75.40 -0.64
N ARG A 710 24.84 74.55 0.23
CA ARG A 710 23.84 74.89 1.23
C ARG A 710 24.36 75.94 2.20
N SER A 711 25.56 75.76 2.75
CA SER A 711 26.26 76.74 3.58
C SER A 711 26.44 78.09 2.88
N ARG A 712 26.86 78.12 1.61
CA ARG A 712 26.97 79.39 0.85
C ARG A 712 25.63 80.10 0.62
N ILE A 713 24.53 79.36 0.57
CA ILE A 713 23.19 79.92 0.40
C ILE A 713 22.62 80.37 1.74
N LEU A 714 22.80 79.58 2.79
CA LEU A 714 22.11 79.78 4.05
C LEU A 714 22.95 80.45 5.10
N ASP A 715 24.27 80.29 5.15
CA ASP A 715 25.05 80.79 6.27
C ASP A 715 25.09 82.32 6.27
N ALA A 716 24.98 82.88 7.48
CA ALA A 716 25.08 84.29 7.71
C ALA A 716 26.56 84.70 7.74
N ASP A 717 26.94 85.70 6.93
CA ASP A 717 28.27 86.29 7.04
C ASP A 717 28.34 87.08 8.35
N TYR A 718 29.02 86.51 9.35
CA TYR A 718 29.12 87.07 10.69
C TYR A 718 29.63 88.51 10.67
N ALA A 719 30.65 88.83 9.87
CA ALA A 719 31.19 90.19 9.81
C ALA A 719 30.16 91.18 9.24
N ARG A 720 29.41 90.77 8.20
CA ARG A 720 28.33 91.59 7.65
C ARG A 720 27.13 91.71 8.59
N GLU A 721 26.71 90.64 9.25
CA GLU A 721 25.57 90.70 10.17
C GLU A 721 25.90 91.44 11.46
N VAL A 722 27.12 91.30 12.00
CA VAL A 722 27.60 92.16 13.10
C VAL A 722 27.67 93.61 12.67
N SER A 723 28.20 93.91 11.48
CA SER A 723 28.22 95.29 10.98
C SER A 723 26.81 95.87 10.83
N ARG A 724 25.85 95.08 10.34
CA ARG A 724 24.42 95.47 10.26
C ARG A 724 23.80 95.64 11.64
N LEU A 725 24.10 94.75 12.58
CA LEU A 725 23.66 94.82 13.97
C LEU A 725 24.16 96.12 14.60
N THR A 726 25.47 96.39 14.54
CA THR A 726 26.10 97.60 15.07
C THR A 726 25.54 98.85 14.40
N LYS A 727 25.36 98.85 13.07
CA LYS A 727 24.72 99.96 12.35
C LYS A 727 23.27 100.17 12.80
N ALA A 728 22.50 99.11 12.97
CA ALA A 728 21.12 99.17 13.44
C ALA A 728 21.03 99.66 14.90
N GLN A 729 21.95 99.25 15.77
CA GLN A 729 22.07 99.74 17.15
C GLN A 729 22.41 101.24 17.17
N ILE A 730 23.38 101.68 16.36
CA ILE A 730 23.73 103.11 16.24
C ILE A 730 22.55 103.91 15.69
N LEU A 731 21.84 103.41 14.67
CA LEU A 731 20.66 104.06 14.11
C LEU A 731 19.48 104.07 15.09
N GLN A 732 19.33 103.05 15.92
CA GLN A 732 18.32 103.02 16.98
C GLN A 732 18.65 104.07 18.05
N GLN A 733 19.90 104.16 18.50
CA GLN A 733 20.36 105.17 19.45
C GLN A 733 20.26 106.59 18.87
N ALA A 734 20.72 106.79 17.64
CA ALA A 734 20.63 108.06 16.92
C ALA A 734 19.17 108.44 16.62
N GLY A 735 18.34 107.47 16.28
CA GLY A 735 16.90 107.65 16.09
C GLY A 735 16.20 108.09 17.37
N ASN A 736 16.56 107.51 18.52
CA ASN A 736 16.08 107.95 19.84
C ASN A 736 16.52 109.39 20.15
N SER A 737 17.79 109.71 19.90
CA SER A 737 18.33 111.06 20.09
C SER A 737 17.71 112.09 19.14
N MET A 738 17.48 111.72 17.88
CA MET A 738 16.80 112.58 16.90
C MET A 738 15.30 112.72 17.20
N LEU A 739 14.62 111.68 17.69
CA LEU A 739 13.25 111.79 18.17
C LEU A 739 13.19 112.72 19.38
N ALA A 740 14.12 112.59 20.33
CA ALA A 740 14.23 113.51 21.46
C ALA A 740 14.47 114.95 20.99
N GLN A 741 15.39 115.18 20.05
CA GLN A 741 15.72 116.51 19.51
C GLN A 741 14.62 117.10 18.59
N ALA A 742 13.99 116.27 17.76
CA ALA A 742 12.87 116.66 16.90
C ALA A 742 11.60 116.94 17.71
N ASN A 743 11.47 116.39 18.92
CA ASN A 743 10.40 116.74 19.86
C ASN A 743 10.72 118.00 20.67
N GLN A 744 12.01 118.36 20.84
CA GLN A 744 12.42 119.62 21.48
C GLN A 744 12.15 120.85 20.60
N LEU A 745 12.26 120.75 19.27
CA LEU A 745 12.04 121.91 18.38
C LEU A 745 10.61 122.48 18.47
N PRO A 746 9.55 121.65 18.37
CA PRO A 746 8.17 122.09 18.60
C PRO A 746 7.94 122.53 20.04
N GLN A 747 8.58 121.90 21.04
CA GLN A 747 8.46 122.31 22.46
C GLN A 747 9.08 123.68 22.72
N ASN A 748 10.24 123.98 22.14
CA ASN A 748 10.88 125.29 22.22
C ASN A 748 10.06 126.36 21.47
N VAL A 749 9.44 126.00 20.35
CA VAL A 749 8.54 126.91 19.62
C VAL A 749 7.21 127.11 20.37
N LEU A 750 6.66 126.07 21.01
CA LEU A 750 5.49 126.19 21.89
C LEU A 750 5.81 126.99 23.17
N SER A 751 7.03 126.89 23.73
CA SER A 751 7.46 127.69 24.89
C SER A 751 7.81 129.15 24.52
N LEU A 752 7.89 129.47 23.23
CA LEU A 752 8.08 130.84 22.71
C LEU A 752 6.75 131.44 22.21
N LEU A 753 5.70 130.63 22.07
CA LEU A 753 4.35 131.03 21.60
C LEU A 753 3.26 130.94 22.70
N GLY A 754 3.57 130.38 23.86
CA GLY A 754 2.82 130.52 25.11
C GLY A 754 3.66 131.27 26.12
#